data_AF-A0A2R4NWP1-F1
#
_entry.id   AF-A0A2R4NWP1-F1
#
_cell.length_a   1.000
_cell.length_b   1.000
_cell.length_c   1.000
_cell.angle_alpha   90.00
_cell.angle_beta   90.00
_cell.angle_gamma   90.00
#
_symmetry.space_group_name_H-M   'P 1'
#
loop_
_entity.id
_entity.type
_entity.pdbx_description
1 polymer ?
#
loop_
_entity_poly.entity_id
_entity_poly.type
_entity_poly.pdbx_seq_one_letter_code
_entity_poly.pdbx_strand_id
1 'polypeptide(L)'
;MKKIQFYLLLLLLLPIIILVIVTPMDSNKQYIFGIFSIAVFFLLGFSKSRKVTIVMTVLSFLMSSRYIYWRTTETLHFGSVTETILGILLYTAELYIWVILSLSYFQTIWPLKRPIEPLPDNTDLWPTVDVYIPTYNESLDVVKDTILAAQCLDYPKEKLKIYVLDDGKRTEFAVFAADAGVGYITRNDNRHAKAGNLNHAMKITHGELICVFDCDHVTTRGFLQATVGGFLTDKRLALLQTPHYFYSPDPFERNLSTGRNVPNEGELFYGPIQQGNDNWNAAFFCGSCAVIRRSALDEIGGFAVETVTEDSHTALKLQRLGWNSAFIAIPLAAGLATERLALHIIQRTRWARGMTQIFRVDNPLLGRGLTLPQRLCYLNAMIYYQFGLPRVIFLLAPLGYLLFNQSIIASSAELIFAYVLPHLIMSLAINSRSNGRFRYSFWGEVYETVMAFHLVIPTIITMISPKRGKFNVTDKGDLLNKSFFDFNIVRPHIIAVILMFLGIAWGLVRLALPEYFGVNPNVIALNVAWASFSVILLLAAISVARESKQTRKTIRIDVQVPAIIHYSNGVSLRTHTIDLSMGGVRLAINEGNYPTEGIEEVELSLHRGVVSLPVSLINVEQDAIRLMFGEIPLNKRRELVRIVLARADAWITEPHPQDRPLHSLASIIRCAFELFYLPLKERRARKKDLVLLKKGNEA
;
A
#
# COMPACT_ATOMS: atom_id res chain seq x y z
N MET A 1 -15.31 -26.58 14.78
CA MET A 1 -15.68 -26.83 16.19
C MET A 1 -17.08 -26.30 16.42
N LYS A 2 -17.95 -27.03 17.13
CA LYS A 2 -19.25 -26.48 17.54
C LYS A 2 -18.98 -25.28 18.48
N LYS A 3 -19.75 -24.19 18.38
CA LYS A 3 -19.55 -22.95 19.17
C LYS A 3 -19.33 -23.23 20.67
N ILE A 4 -20.07 -24.20 21.23
CA ILE A 4 -19.98 -24.63 22.62
C ILE A 4 -18.59 -25.18 22.99
N GLN A 5 -17.99 -26.01 22.13
CA GLN A 5 -16.65 -26.57 22.38
C GLN A 5 -15.57 -25.49 22.37
N PHE A 6 -15.74 -24.46 21.55
CA PHE A 6 -14.83 -23.31 21.53
C PHE A 6 -14.91 -22.52 22.84
N TYR A 7 -16.12 -22.20 23.31
CA TYR A 7 -16.30 -21.49 24.58
C TYR A 7 -15.80 -22.29 25.79
N LEU A 8 -16.02 -23.61 25.81
CA LEU A 8 -15.49 -24.49 26.86
C LEU A 8 -13.96 -24.53 26.87
N LEU A 9 -13.34 -24.64 25.68
CA LEU A 9 -11.88 -24.59 25.56
C LEU A 9 -11.32 -23.23 26.00
N LEU A 10 -11.97 -22.13 25.60
CA LEU A 10 -11.58 -20.78 26.02
C LEU A 10 -11.67 -20.62 27.54
N LEU A 11 -12.75 -21.09 28.15
CA LEU A 11 -12.97 -21.01 29.60
C LEU A 11 -11.92 -21.84 30.38
N LEU A 12 -11.50 -22.99 29.84
CA LEU A 12 -10.46 -23.83 30.44
C LEU A 12 -9.05 -23.24 30.28
N LEU A 13 -8.76 -22.58 29.15
CA LEU A 13 -7.46 -21.95 28.90
C LEU A 13 -7.30 -20.58 29.57
N LEU A 14 -8.40 -19.88 29.85
CA LEU A 14 -8.37 -18.52 30.39
C LEU A 14 -7.56 -18.39 31.70
N PRO A 15 -7.70 -19.27 32.72
CA PRO A 15 -6.89 -19.19 33.93
C PRO A 15 -5.39 -19.34 33.66
N ILE A 16 -5.01 -20.22 32.72
CA ILE A 16 -3.61 -20.44 32.33
C ILE A 16 -3.06 -19.20 31.62
N ILE A 17 -3.84 -18.61 30.72
CA ILE A 17 -3.50 -17.36 30.02
C ILE A 17 -3.26 -16.23 31.02
N ILE A 18 -4.18 -16.06 31.98
CA ILE A 18 -4.07 -15.04 33.02
C ILE A 18 -2.81 -15.27 33.87
N LEU A 19 -2.56 -16.51 34.28
CA LEU A 19 -1.37 -16.87 35.06
C LEU A 19 -0.08 -16.48 34.31
N VAL A 20 0.02 -16.82 33.02
CA VAL A 20 1.19 -16.49 32.18
C VAL A 20 1.40 -14.98 32.06
N ILE A 21 0.32 -14.20 31.99
CA ILE A 21 0.42 -12.73 31.84
C ILE A 21 0.79 -12.06 33.16
N VAL A 22 0.14 -12.47 34.26
CA VAL A 22 0.14 -11.71 35.53
C VAL A 22 1.27 -12.10 36.47
N THR A 23 1.85 -13.30 36.35
CA THR A 23 2.88 -13.78 37.30
C THR A 23 4.11 -12.88 37.29
N PRO A 24 4.45 -12.18 38.39
CA PRO A 24 5.64 -11.34 38.45
C PRO A 24 6.90 -12.22 38.46
N MET A 25 7.93 -11.81 37.74
CA MET A 25 9.21 -12.51 37.66
C MET A 25 10.36 -11.50 37.70
N ASP A 26 11.40 -11.85 38.46
CA ASP A 26 12.70 -11.20 38.37
C ASP A 26 13.34 -11.43 36.98
N SER A 27 14.43 -10.71 36.69
CA SER A 27 15.10 -10.75 35.39
C SER A 27 15.52 -12.18 35.03
N ASN A 28 16.12 -12.94 35.95
CA ASN A 28 16.61 -14.29 35.71
C ASN A 28 15.48 -15.26 35.34
N LYS A 29 14.41 -15.31 36.13
CA LYS A 29 13.25 -16.17 35.85
C LYS A 29 12.57 -15.79 34.54
N GLN A 30 12.40 -14.49 34.30
CA GLN A 30 11.80 -13.99 33.07
C GLN A 30 12.66 -14.32 31.83
N TYR A 31 13.99 -14.24 31.92
CA TYR A 31 14.88 -14.65 30.82
C TYR A 31 14.74 -16.12 30.50
N ILE A 32 14.78 -17.00 31.52
CA ILE A 32 14.63 -18.45 31.32
C ILE A 32 13.29 -18.74 30.64
N PHE A 33 12.20 -18.16 31.18
CA PHE A 33 10.86 -18.32 30.61
C PHE A 33 10.76 -17.78 29.18
N GLY A 34 11.31 -16.60 28.93
CA GLY A 34 11.30 -15.94 27.63
C GLY A 34 12.07 -16.72 26.57
N ILE A 35 13.30 -17.14 26.87
CA ILE A 35 14.16 -17.94 25.97
C ILE A 35 13.53 -19.29 25.70
N PHE A 36 13.01 -19.98 26.73
CA PHE A 36 12.29 -21.23 26.55
C PHE A 36 11.07 -21.05 25.65
N SER A 37 10.29 -20.00 25.86
CA SER A 37 9.11 -19.68 25.04
C SER A 37 9.51 -19.42 23.58
N ILE A 38 10.61 -18.68 23.35
CA ILE A 38 11.19 -18.46 22.02
C ILE A 38 11.61 -19.79 21.37
N ALA A 39 12.28 -20.67 22.12
CA ALA A 39 12.72 -21.97 21.62
C ALA A 39 11.52 -22.82 21.19
N VAL A 40 10.50 -22.95 22.05
CA VAL A 40 9.24 -23.65 21.70
C VAL A 40 8.58 -23.02 20.48
N PHE A 41 8.53 -21.69 20.40
CA PHE A 41 7.96 -20.99 19.27
C PHE A 41 8.68 -21.33 17.94
N PHE A 42 10.01 -21.36 17.92
CA PHE A 42 10.77 -21.73 16.73
C PHE A 42 10.67 -23.23 16.39
N LEU A 43 10.58 -24.11 17.40
CA LEU A 43 10.30 -25.54 17.19
C LEU A 43 8.94 -25.75 16.50
N LEU A 44 7.91 -25.01 16.92
CA LEU A 44 6.60 -25.01 16.24
C LEU A 44 6.72 -24.48 14.80
N GLY A 45 7.61 -23.51 14.57
CA GLY A 45 7.86 -22.89 13.27
C GLY A 45 8.27 -23.85 12.16
N PHE A 46 8.82 -25.04 12.48
CA PHE A 46 9.16 -26.06 11.49
C PHE A 46 7.93 -26.60 10.74
N SER A 47 6.77 -26.67 11.40
CA SER A 47 5.54 -27.05 10.72
C SER A 47 5.03 -25.88 9.88
N LYS A 48 4.62 -26.13 8.62
CA LYS A 48 3.94 -25.14 7.76
C LYS A 48 2.40 -25.12 7.95
N SER A 49 1.89 -25.88 8.92
CA SER A 49 0.45 -25.99 9.16
C SER A 49 -0.18 -24.65 9.58
N ARG A 50 -1.35 -24.36 9.04
CA ARG A 50 -2.14 -23.18 9.42
C ARG A 50 -2.57 -23.22 10.88
N LYS A 51 -2.90 -24.41 11.41
CA LYS A 51 -3.23 -24.60 12.84
C LYS A 51 -2.05 -24.25 13.75
N VAL A 52 -0.83 -24.64 13.35
CA VAL A 52 0.38 -24.30 14.11
C VAL A 52 0.66 -22.80 14.07
N THR A 53 0.40 -22.15 12.93
CA THR A 53 0.52 -20.68 12.80
C THR A 53 -0.44 -19.95 13.76
N ILE A 54 -1.66 -20.46 13.97
CA ILE A 54 -2.58 -19.92 14.98
C ILE A 54 -1.99 -20.06 16.39
N VAL A 55 -1.47 -21.24 16.75
CA VAL A 55 -0.85 -21.46 18.07
C VAL A 55 0.31 -20.49 18.28
N MET A 56 1.19 -20.32 17.28
CA MET A 56 2.28 -19.34 17.31
C MET A 56 1.75 -17.91 17.47
N THR A 57 0.67 -17.54 16.78
CA THR A 57 0.02 -16.22 16.92
C THR A 57 -0.47 -15.99 18.35
N VAL A 58 -1.08 -17.00 18.96
CA VAL A 58 -1.52 -16.95 20.37
C VAL A 58 -0.32 -16.80 21.31
N LEU A 59 0.76 -17.57 21.13
CA LEU A 59 1.97 -17.44 21.94
C LEU A 59 2.59 -16.04 21.84
N SER A 60 2.66 -15.49 20.62
CA SER A 60 3.15 -14.13 20.40
C SER A 60 2.26 -13.09 21.09
N PHE A 61 0.93 -13.23 21.00
CA PHE A 61 -0.01 -12.36 21.69
C PHE A 61 0.13 -12.45 23.22
N LEU A 62 0.35 -13.64 23.77
CA LEU A 62 0.58 -13.85 25.20
C LEU A 62 1.85 -13.14 25.69
N MET A 63 2.97 -13.27 24.97
CA MET A 63 4.21 -12.58 25.34
C MET A 63 4.07 -11.05 25.23
N SER A 64 3.36 -10.58 24.21
CA SER A 64 3.04 -9.15 24.04
C SER A 64 2.18 -8.62 25.19
N SER A 65 1.18 -9.39 25.62
CA SER A 65 0.28 -9.02 26.71
C SER A 65 0.99 -9.06 28.07
N ARG A 66 1.88 -10.03 28.29
CA ARG A 66 2.74 -10.09 29.48
C ARG A 66 3.65 -8.86 29.58
N TYR A 67 4.27 -8.46 28.47
CA TYR A 67 5.10 -7.26 28.42
C TYR A 67 4.32 -5.98 28.76
N ILE A 68 3.14 -5.78 28.16
CA ILE A 68 2.31 -4.60 28.46
C ILE A 68 1.75 -4.63 29.88
N TYR A 69 1.36 -5.80 30.39
CA TYR A 69 0.93 -5.95 31.78
C TYR A 69 2.04 -5.54 32.76
N TRP A 70 3.25 -6.04 32.55
CA TRP A 70 4.44 -5.66 33.32
C TRP A 70 4.73 -4.15 33.22
N ARG A 71 4.69 -3.58 32.00
CA ARG A 71 4.83 -2.13 31.81
C ARG A 71 3.81 -1.34 32.63
N THR A 72 2.55 -1.79 32.62
CA THR A 72 1.44 -1.11 33.31
C THR A 72 1.59 -1.14 34.84
N THR A 73 2.08 -2.25 35.39
CA THR A 73 2.03 -2.51 36.83
C THR A 73 3.32 -2.20 37.59
N GLU A 74 4.48 -2.33 36.95
CA GLU A 74 5.77 -2.26 37.65
C GLU A 74 6.64 -1.07 37.23
N THR A 75 6.32 -0.37 36.13
CA THR A 75 7.29 0.56 35.51
C THR A 75 6.81 2.01 35.37
N LEU A 76 5.60 2.33 35.84
CA LEU A 76 5.01 3.68 35.80
C LEU A 76 5.20 4.45 37.10
N HIS A 77 6.42 4.39 37.66
CA HIS A 77 6.81 5.08 38.89
C HIS A 77 7.90 6.11 38.61
N PHE A 78 7.56 7.39 38.61
CA PHE A 78 8.45 8.46 38.15
C PHE A 78 8.84 9.41 39.28
N GLY A 79 10.07 9.92 39.23
CA GLY A 79 10.61 10.85 40.23
C GLY A 79 10.29 12.31 39.93
N SER A 80 9.91 12.64 38.69
CA SER A 80 9.57 14.01 38.28
C SER A 80 8.31 14.09 37.40
N VAL A 81 7.74 15.29 37.30
CA VAL A 81 6.61 15.57 36.38
C VAL A 81 7.03 15.36 34.93
N THR A 82 8.25 15.74 34.56
CA THR A 82 8.78 15.54 33.21
C THR A 82 8.90 14.05 32.86
N GLU A 83 9.45 13.24 33.77
CA GLU A 83 9.51 11.79 33.61
C GLU A 83 8.12 11.18 33.51
N THR A 84 7.16 11.67 34.30
CA THR A 84 5.77 11.23 34.27
C THR A 84 5.14 11.47 32.90
N ILE A 85 5.29 12.68 32.35
CA ILE A 85 4.72 13.02 31.04
C ILE A 85 5.36 12.15 29.94
N LEU A 86 6.70 12.10 29.89
CA LEU A 86 7.41 11.34 28.86
C LEU A 86 7.17 9.83 28.97
N GLY A 87 7.14 9.30 30.19
CA GLY A 87 6.88 7.89 30.46
C GLY A 87 5.45 7.47 30.12
N ILE A 88 4.45 8.29 30.43
CA ILE A 88 3.04 8.05 30.03
C ILE A 88 2.88 8.14 28.51
N LEU A 89 3.54 9.09 27.84
CA LEU A 89 3.52 9.19 26.38
C LEU A 89 4.10 7.93 25.73
N LEU A 90 5.26 7.46 26.20
CA LEU A 90 5.86 6.21 25.72
C LEU A 90 4.95 5.01 25.98
N TYR A 91 4.42 4.87 27.19
CA TYR A 91 3.50 3.78 27.53
C TYR A 91 2.22 3.79 26.67
N THR A 92 1.65 4.97 26.40
CA THR A 92 0.48 5.09 25.52
C THR A 92 0.79 4.67 24.09
N ALA A 93 2.00 4.99 23.60
CA ALA A 93 2.48 4.52 22.30
C ALA A 93 2.63 2.98 22.27
N GLU A 94 3.19 2.38 23.31
CA GLU A 94 3.32 0.92 23.45
C GLU A 94 1.95 0.23 23.54
N LEU A 95 1.02 0.79 24.31
CA LEU A 95 -0.34 0.29 24.43
C LEU A 95 -1.07 0.34 23.08
N TYR A 96 -0.91 1.43 22.33
CA TYR A 96 -1.45 1.55 20.98
C TYR A 96 -0.93 0.42 20.06
N ILE A 97 0.38 0.16 20.06
CA ILE A 97 0.97 -0.91 19.25
C ILE A 97 0.41 -2.28 19.65
N TRP A 98 0.26 -2.54 20.95
CA TRP A 98 -0.36 -3.78 21.42
C TRP A 98 -1.81 -3.91 20.95
N VAL A 99 -2.61 -2.83 20.99
CA VAL A 99 -3.98 -2.83 20.44
C VAL A 99 -3.97 -3.14 18.93
N ILE A 100 -3.13 -2.46 18.15
CA ILE A 100 -3.02 -2.70 16.70
C ILE A 100 -2.57 -4.13 16.40
N LEU A 101 -1.59 -4.66 17.14
CA LEU A 101 -1.11 -6.03 17.00
C LEU A 101 -2.24 -7.03 17.28
N SER A 102 -3.00 -6.81 18.35
CA SER A 102 -4.14 -7.65 18.74
C SER A 102 -5.22 -7.67 17.66
N LEU A 103 -5.61 -6.50 17.17
CA LEU A 103 -6.62 -6.36 16.12
C LEU A 103 -6.14 -6.95 14.79
N SER A 104 -4.87 -6.73 14.43
CA SER A 104 -4.26 -7.25 13.20
C SER A 104 -4.14 -8.77 13.24
N TYR A 105 -3.82 -9.37 14.39
CA TYR A 105 -3.84 -10.82 14.58
C TYR A 105 -5.24 -11.37 14.44
N PHE A 106 -6.24 -10.77 15.07
CA PHE A 106 -7.64 -11.17 14.90
C PHE A 106 -8.08 -11.09 13.43
N GLN A 107 -7.75 -9.99 12.76
CA GLN A 107 -8.11 -9.73 11.37
C GLN A 107 -7.47 -10.73 10.41
N THR A 108 -6.18 -11.04 10.58
CA THR A 108 -5.41 -11.88 9.66
C THR A 108 -5.22 -13.32 10.15
N ILE A 109 -5.90 -13.75 11.22
CA ILE A 109 -5.80 -15.11 11.77
C ILE A 109 -6.20 -16.18 10.74
N TRP A 110 -7.18 -15.85 9.90
CA TRP A 110 -7.71 -16.77 8.90
C TRP A 110 -8.14 -16.04 7.62
N PRO A 111 -7.21 -15.60 6.74
CA PRO A 111 -7.56 -14.97 5.49
C PRO A 111 -8.39 -15.91 4.59
N LEU A 112 -9.53 -15.44 4.09
CA LEU A 112 -10.40 -16.20 3.19
C LEU A 112 -9.86 -16.11 1.76
N LYS A 113 -9.66 -17.27 1.13
CA LYS A 113 -9.28 -17.36 -0.28
C LYS A 113 -10.52 -17.72 -1.09
N ARG A 114 -11.26 -16.71 -1.57
CA ARG A 114 -12.44 -16.95 -2.41
C ARG A 114 -12.03 -17.41 -3.81
N PRO A 115 -12.67 -18.47 -4.35
CA PRO A 115 -12.60 -18.75 -5.78
C PRO A 115 -13.43 -17.72 -6.57
N ILE A 116 -13.24 -17.71 -7.88
CA ILE A 116 -14.16 -17.03 -8.79
C ILE A 116 -15.47 -17.83 -8.84
N GLU A 117 -16.59 -17.17 -8.60
CA GLU A 117 -17.91 -17.76 -8.81
C GLU A 117 -18.24 -17.73 -10.31
N PRO A 118 -18.49 -18.88 -10.96
CA PRO A 118 -18.75 -18.92 -12.39
C PRO A 118 -20.07 -18.23 -12.73
N LEU A 119 -20.10 -17.52 -13.85
CA LEU A 119 -21.33 -17.04 -14.44
C LEU A 119 -22.07 -18.20 -15.15
N PRO A 120 -23.42 -18.22 -15.15
CA PRO A 120 -24.18 -19.19 -15.94
C PRO A 120 -23.88 -19.06 -17.42
N ASP A 121 -23.90 -20.18 -18.16
CA ASP A 121 -23.70 -20.18 -19.62
C ASP A 121 -24.76 -19.33 -20.35
N ASN A 122 -25.98 -19.29 -19.82
CA ASN A 122 -27.03 -18.42 -20.34
C ASN A 122 -26.79 -16.95 -19.92
N THR A 123 -26.34 -16.14 -20.89
CA THR A 123 -26.08 -14.71 -20.72
C THR A 123 -27.33 -13.89 -20.41
N ASP A 124 -28.54 -14.38 -20.68
CA ASP A 124 -29.78 -13.69 -20.36
C ASP A 124 -29.99 -13.54 -18.84
N LEU A 125 -29.38 -14.43 -18.05
CA LEU A 125 -29.42 -14.37 -16.58
C LEU A 125 -28.42 -13.37 -15.99
N TRP A 126 -27.50 -12.85 -16.80
CA TRP A 126 -26.48 -11.90 -16.33
C TRP A 126 -27.13 -10.54 -16.04
N PRO A 127 -26.79 -9.86 -14.94
CA PRO A 127 -27.37 -8.56 -14.63
C PRO A 127 -26.88 -7.47 -15.59
N THR A 128 -27.58 -6.34 -15.64
CA THR A 128 -27.07 -5.15 -16.32
C THR A 128 -26.01 -4.45 -15.47
N VAL A 129 -24.98 -3.89 -16.12
CA VAL A 129 -23.83 -3.25 -15.47
C VAL A 129 -23.59 -1.85 -16.05
N ASP A 130 -23.61 -0.85 -15.18
CA ASP A 130 -23.11 0.49 -15.48
C ASP A 130 -21.66 0.61 -14.99
N VAL A 131 -20.71 0.89 -15.88
CA VAL A 131 -19.32 1.17 -15.55
C VAL A 131 -19.13 2.67 -15.42
N TYR A 132 -18.70 3.13 -14.25
CA TYR A 132 -18.44 4.53 -13.93
C TYR A 132 -16.94 4.80 -13.86
N ILE A 133 -16.50 5.80 -14.63
CA ILE A 133 -15.12 6.29 -14.68
C ILE A 133 -15.12 7.78 -14.30
N PRO A 134 -15.02 8.14 -13.00
CA PRO A 134 -15.00 9.53 -12.57
C PRO A 134 -13.63 10.18 -12.81
N THR A 135 -13.65 11.43 -13.25
CA THR A 135 -12.45 12.25 -13.48
C THR A 135 -12.71 13.72 -13.10
N TYR A 136 -11.63 14.45 -12.78
CA TYR A 136 -11.69 15.87 -12.43
C TYR A 136 -10.63 16.70 -13.15
N ASN A 137 -9.35 16.44 -12.89
CA ASN A 137 -8.21 17.20 -13.44
C ASN A 137 -7.25 16.33 -14.26
N GLU A 138 -7.47 15.02 -14.34
CA GLU A 138 -6.58 14.10 -15.05
C GLU A 138 -6.65 14.32 -16.57
N SER A 139 -5.50 14.33 -17.25
CA SER A 139 -5.48 14.56 -18.70
C SER A 139 -6.23 13.47 -19.47
N LEU A 140 -6.82 13.85 -20.60
CA LEU A 140 -7.48 12.90 -21.50
C LEU A 140 -6.53 11.77 -21.92
N ASP A 141 -5.23 12.04 -22.00
CA ASP A 141 -4.22 11.04 -22.33
C ASP A 141 -4.15 9.88 -21.35
N VAL A 142 -4.42 10.11 -20.07
CA VAL A 142 -4.49 9.07 -19.05
C VAL A 142 -5.85 8.39 -19.08
N VAL A 143 -6.93 9.17 -19.12
CA VAL A 143 -8.29 8.63 -18.97
C VAL A 143 -8.74 7.82 -20.19
N LYS A 144 -8.28 8.18 -21.40
CA LYS A 144 -8.68 7.48 -22.64
C LYS A 144 -8.31 6.00 -22.61
N ASP A 145 -7.16 5.63 -22.05
CA ASP A 145 -6.72 4.23 -22.02
C ASP A 145 -7.60 3.41 -21.05
N THR A 146 -8.04 4.01 -19.94
CA THR A 146 -9.03 3.42 -19.00
C THR A 146 -10.39 3.21 -19.66
N ILE A 147 -10.88 4.20 -20.42
CA ILE A 147 -12.15 4.10 -21.15
C ILE A 147 -12.06 2.97 -22.18
N LEU A 148 -11.00 2.93 -22.98
CA LEU A 148 -10.81 1.90 -24.01
C LEU A 148 -10.61 0.51 -23.40
N ALA A 149 -9.99 0.40 -22.22
CA ALA A 149 -9.88 -0.86 -21.49
C ALA A 149 -11.24 -1.35 -21.00
N ALA A 150 -12.10 -0.46 -20.50
CA ALA A 150 -13.47 -0.80 -20.11
C ALA A 150 -14.31 -1.31 -21.31
N GLN A 151 -14.07 -0.81 -22.52
CA GLN A 151 -14.72 -1.33 -23.74
C GLN A 151 -14.28 -2.76 -24.09
N CYS A 152 -13.19 -3.26 -23.50
CA CYS A 152 -12.68 -4.61 -23.71
C CYS A 152 -13.24 -5.64 -22.74
N LEU A 153 -14.14 -5.26 -21.82
CA LEU A 153 -14.78 -6.19 -20.90
C LEU A 153 -15.57 -7.27 -21.64
N ASP A 154 -15.34 -8.53 -21.28
CA ASP A 154 -16.05 -9.68 -21.86
C ASP A 154 -17.45 -9.81 -21.24
N TYR A 155 -18.37 -8.98 -21.74
CA TYR A 155 -19.76 -8.90 -21.30
C TYR A 155 -20.71 -8.64 -22.48
N PRO A 156 -21.99 -9.07 -22.42
CA PRO A 156 -22.97 -8.74 -23.46
C PRO A 156 -23.14 -7.23 -23.62
N LYS A 157 -23.04 -6.72 -24.85
CA LYS A 157 -22.96 -5.28 -25.14
C LYS A 157 -24.24 -4.54 -24.75
N GLU A 158 -25.38 -5.19 -24.89
CA GLU A 158 -26.70 -4.67 -24.53
C GLU A 158 -26.90 -4.56 -23.01
N LYS A 159 -26.09 -5.27 -22.22
CA LYS A 159 -26.12 -5.25 -20.75
C LYS A 159 -25.01 -4.41 -20.12
N LEU A 160 -24.08 -3.89 -20.93
CA LEU A 160 -22.94 -3.10 -20.46
C LEU A 160 -23.04 -1.66 -20.96
N LYS A 161 -23.05 -0.70 -20.04
CA LYS A 161 -22.97 0.73 -20.38
C LYS A 161 -21.79 1.36 -19.67
N ILE A 162 -20.98 2.13 -20.41
CA ILE A 162 -19.79 2.80 -19.88
C ILE A 162 -20.04 4.29 -19.84
N TYR A 163 -19.75 4.92 -18.71
CA TYR A 163 -19.96 6.34 -18.46
C TYR A 163 -18.71 7.00 -17.91
N VAL A 164 -18.27 8.06 -18.60
CA VAL A 164 -17.27 9.00 -18.13
C VAL A 164 -17.99 10.06 -17.29
N LEU A 165 -17.60 10.19 -16.02
CA LEU A 165 -18.22 11.14 -15.10
C LEU A 165 -17.24 12.31 -14.88
N ASP A 166 -17.41 13.41 -15.63
CA ASP A 166 -16.46 14.52 -15.62
C ASP A 166 -16.92 15.71 -14.76
N ASP A 167 -16.33 15.85 -13.57
CA ASP A 167 -16.52 17.02 -12.69
C ASP A 167 -15.65 18.23 -13.11
N GLY A 168 -14.74 18.04 -14.08
CA GLY A 168 -13.92 19.09 -14.69
C GLY A 168 -14.63 19.89 -15.79
N LYS A 169 -15.75 19.38 -16.32
CA LYS A 169 -16.59 20.02 -17.36
C LYS A 169 -15.80 20.32 -18.64
N ARG A 170 -15.04 19.35 -19.12
CA ARG A 170 -14.07 19.52 -20.20
C ARG A 170 -14.63 19.07 -21.54
N THR A 171 -14.65 19.98 -22.50
CA THR A 171 -15.23 19.73 -23.83
C THR A 171 -14.49 18.60 -24.56
N GLU A 172 -13.17 18.48 -24.41
CA GLU A 172 -12.41 17.41 -25.04
C GLU A 172 -12.82 16.00 -24.58
N PHE A 173 -13.34 15.87 -23.35
CA PHE A 173 -13.88 14.60 -22.84
C PHE A 173 -15.24 14.27 -23.45
N ALA A 174 -16.10 15.27 -23.66
CA ALA A 174 -17.39 15.08 -24.30
C ALA A 174 -17.23 14.63 -25.76
N VAL A 175 -16.30 15.26 -26.51
CA VAL A 175 -15.97 14.88 -27.89
C VAL A 175 -15.41 13.46 -27.94
N PHE A 176 -14.41 13.15 -27.09
CA PHE A 176 -13.82 11.82 -27.06
C PHE A 176 -14.84 10.74 -26.66
N ALA A 177 -15.73 11.01 -25.71
CA ALA A 177 -16.76 10.07 -25.30
C ALA A 177 -17.73 9.75 -26.45
N ALA A 178 -18.12 10.76 -27.25
CA ALA A 178 -18.93 10.57 -28.45
C ALA A 178 -18.18 9.72 -29.49
N ASP A 179 -16.92 10.04 -29.79
CA ASP A 179 -16.09 9.30 -30.75
C ASP A 179 -15.83 7.85 -30.31
N ALA A 180 -15.67 7.64 -29.01
CA ALA A 180 -15.48 6.31 -28.42
C ALA A 180 -16.80 5.52 -28.32
N GLY A 181 -17.96 6.18 -28.40
CA GLY A 181 -19.27 5.55 -28.24
C GLY A 181 -19.59 5.19 -26.78
N VAL A 182 -19.20 6.05 -25.83
CA VAL A 182 -19.49 5.90 -24.39
C VAL A 182 -20.29 7.09 -23.86
N GLY A 183 -20.99 6.92 -22.74
CA GLY A 183 -21.76 7.99 -22.14
C GLY A 183 -20.85 9.04 -21.49
N TYR A 184 -21.22 10.32 -21.62
CA TYR A 184 -20.59 11.43 -20.92
C TYR A 184 -21.59 12.05 -19.96
N ILE A 185 -21.23 12.14 -18.68
CA ILE A 185 -22.06 12.73 -17.63
C ILE A 185 -21.23 13.81 -16.94
N THR A 186 -21.82 14.99 -16.79
CA THR A 186 -21.30 16.09 -15.98
C THR A 186 -22.42 16.70 -15.16
N ARG A 187 -22.10 17.61 -14.24
CA ARG A 187 -23.04 18.27 -13.35
C ARG A 187 -22.67 19.72 -13.08
N ASN A 188 -23.65 20.52 -12.70
CA ASN A 188 -23.46 21.96 -12.53
C ASN A 188 -22.66 22.33 -11.27
N ASP A 189 -22.81 21.57 -10.18
CA ASP A 189 -22.08 21.76 -8.93
C ASP A 189 -21.03 20.66 -8.70
N ASN A 190 -19.97 20.98 -7.97
CA ASN A 190 -18.91 20.03 -7.61
C ASN A 190 -19.04 19.60 -6.13
N ARG A 191 -20.27 19.57 -5.59
CA ARG A 191 -20.50 19.25 -4.18
C ARG A 191 -20.15 17.80 -3.90
N HIS A 192 -19.51 17.54 -2.77
CA HIS A 192 -19.12 16.19 -2.32
C HIS A 192 -18.17 15.44 -3.28
N ALA A 193 -17.44 16.16 -4.14
CA ALA A 193 -16.39 15.61 -5.01
C ALA A 193 -16.84 14.30 -5.71
N LYS A 194 -15.98 13.27 -5.74
CA LYS A 194 -16.24 11.97 -6.37
C LYS A 194 -17.55 11.32 -5.93
N ALA A 195 -17.87 11.31 -4.64
CA ALA A 195 -19.13 10.74 -4.13
C ALA A 195 -20.35 11.42 -4.73
N GLY A 196 -20.33 12.75 -4.78
CA GLY A 196 -21.39 13.53 -5.40
C GLY A 196 -21.54 13.28 -6.90
N ASN A 197 -20.42 13.08 -7.60
CA ASN A 197 -20.39 12.76 -9.03
C ASN A 197 -21.03 11.39 -9.30
N LEU A 198 -20.62 10.36 -8.54
CA LEU A 198 -21.21 9.02 -8.60
C LEU A 198 -22.71 9.05 -8.29
N ASN A 199 -23.13 9.77 -7.25
CA ASN A 199 -24.54 9.92 -6.87
C ASN A 199 -25.35 10.68 -7.93
N HIS A 200 -24.76 11.63 -8.64
CA HIS A 200 -25.43 12.31 -9.76
C HIS A 200 -25.66 11.34 -10.91
N ALA A 201 -24.64 10.56 -11.30
CA ALA A 201 -24.76 9.54 -12.33
C ALA A 201 -25.82 8.48 -11.99
N MET A 202 -25.89 8.05 -10.73
CA MET A 202 -26.88 7.07 -10.27
C MET A 202 -28.33 7.49 -10.54
N LYS A 203 -28.63 8.80 -10.56
CA LYS A 203 -29.99 9.32 -10.81
C LYS A 203 -30.44 9.18 -12.26
N ILE A 204 -29.50 9.02 -13.20
CA ILE A 204 -29.77 9.05 -14.65
C ILE A 204 -29.35 7.77 -15.38
N THR A 205 -28.80 6.79 -14.67
CA THR A 205 -28.50 5.46 -15.22
C THR A 205 -29.20 4.37 -14.40
N HIS A 206 -29.32 3.16 -14.97
CA HIS A 206 -30.29 2.16 -14.51
C HIS A 206 -29.75 0.72 -14.42
N GLY A 207 -28.45 0.50 -14.57
CA GLY A 207 -27.85 -0.84 -14.46
C GLY A 207 -28.01 -1.44 -13.05
N GLU A 208 -28.34 -2.72 -12.95
CA GLU A 208 -28.55 -3.41 -11.66
C GLU A 208 -27.29 -3.43 -10.79
N LEU A 209 -26.11 -3.49 -11.43
CA LEU A 209 -24.81 -3.37 -10.80
C LEU A 209 -24.08 -2.11 -11.29
N ILE A 210 -23.26 -1.55 -10.42
CA ILE A 210 -22.39 -0.42 -10.70
C ILE A 210 -20.95 -0.87 -10.52
N CYS A 211 -20.15 -0.77 -11.58
CA CYS A 211 -18.72 -1.03 -11.56
C CYS A 211 -17.97 0.30 -11.53
N VAL A 212 -17.06 0.51 -10.57
CA VAL A 212 -16.33 1.77 -10.43
C VAL A 212 -14.85 1.55 -10.71
N PHE A 213 -14.31 2.33 -11.64
CA PHE A 213 -12.87 2.44 -11.87
C PHE A 213 -12.46 3.91 -11.75
N ASP A 214 -11.47 4.22 -10.93
CA ASP A 214 -10.78 5.50 -11.04
C ASP A 214 -10.22 5.67 -12.46
N CYS A 215 -10.13 6.92 -12.91
CA CYS A 215 -9.76 7.23 -14.30
C CYS A 215 -8.35 6.79 -14.72
N ASP A 216 -7.51 6.38 -13.78
CA ASP A 216 -6.17 5.82 -13.98
C ASP A 216 -6.10 4.29 -13.82
N HIS A 217 -7.23 3.62 -13.53
CA HIS A 217 -7.30 2.17 -13.33
C HIS A 217 -7.80 1.43 -14.58
N VAL A 218 -6.86 0.86 -15.33
CA VAL A 218 -7.14 0.09 -16.54
C VAL A 218 -7.54 -1.34 -16.19
N THR A 219 -8.73 -1.76 -16.63
CA THR A 219 -9.29 -3.08 -16.33
C THR A 219 -8.81 -4.16 -17.31
N THR A 220 -8.66 -5.40 -16.84
CA THR A 220 -8.58 -6.56 -17.72
C THR A 220 -9.95 -6.88 -18.29
N ARG A 221 -9.98 -7.55 -19.44
CA ARG A 221 -11.21 -8.04 -20.08
C ARG A 221 -12.05 -8.96 -19.20
N GLY A 222 -11.41 -9.71 -18.30
CA GLY A 222 -12.05 -10.72 -17.45
C GLY A 222 -12.68 -10.17 -16.17
N PHE A 223 -12.59 -8.86 -15.91
CA PHE A 223 -13.01 -8.28 -14.64
C PHE A 223 -14.46 -8.58 -14.27
N LEU A 224 -15.42 -8.35 -15.17
CA LEU A 224 -16.84 -8.60 -14.88
C LEU A 224 -17.15 -10.09 -14.77
N GLN A 225 -16.50 -10.95 -15.57
CA GLN A 225 -16.67 -12.40 -15.48
C GLN A 225 -16.20 -12.94 -14.13
N ALA A 226 -15.13 -12.39 -13.59
CA ALA A 226 -14.59 -12.81 -12.31
C ALA A 226 -15.40 -12.30 -11.09
N THR A 227 -16.22 -11.26 -11.26
CA THR A 227 -16.83 -10.53 -10.13
C THR A 227 -18.35 -10.67 -10.10
N VAL A 228 -19.05 -10.65 -11.24
CA VAL A 228 -20.51 -10.61 -11.27
C VAL A 228 -21.17 -11.89 -10.72
N GLY A 229 -20.53 -13.05 -10.89
CA GLY A 229 -21.06 -14.34 -10.43
C GLY A 229 -21.45 -14.35 -8.94
N GLY A 230 -20.67 -13.66 -8.10
CA GLY A 230 -20.94 -13.57 -6.66
C GLY A 230 -22.32 -12.94 -6.33
N PHE A 231 -22.78 -11.98 -7.14
CA PHE A 231 -24.07 -11.31 -6.95
C PHE A 231 -25.27 -12.18 -7.35
N LEU A 232 -25.05 -13.19 -8.19
CA LEU A 232 -26.07 -14.15 -8.57
C LEU A 232 -26.28 -15.18 -7.47
N THR A 233 -25.19 -15.66 -6.88
CA THR A 233 -25.16 -16.65 -5.79
C THR A 233 -25.63 -16.07 -4.46
N ASP A 234 -25.09 -14.91 -4.06
CA ASP A 234 -25.48 -14.24 -2.82
C ASP A 234 -26.34 -12.99 -3.11
N LYS A 235 -27.66 -13.14 -2.88
CA LYS A 235 -28.63 -12.05 -3.04
C LYS A 235 -28.41 -10.90 -2.05
N ARG A 236 -27.70 -11.13 -0.95
CA ARG A 236 -27.30 -10.12 0.05
C ARG A 236 -25.88 -9.60 -0.19
N LEU A 237 -25.19 -9.98 -1.26
CA LEU A 237 -23.94 -9.34 -1.64
C LEU A 237 -24.21 -7.93 -2.17
N ALA A 238 -23.71 -6.91 -1.46
CA ALA A 238 -23.77 -5.52 -1.91
C ALA A 238 -22.48 -5.07 -2.60
N LEU A 239 -21.32 -5.60 -2.20
CA LEU A 239 -20.01 -5.13 -2.65
C LEU A 239 -19.09 -6.31 -2.95
N LEU A 240 -18.42 -6.27 -4.09
CA LEU A 240 -17.26 -7.11 -4.38
C LEU A 240 -16.07 -6.24 -4.77
N GLN A 241 -15.01 -6.32 -3.98
CA GLN A 241 -13.76 -5.58 -4.18
C GLN A 241 -12.67 -6.49 -4.76
N THR A 242 -11.86 -5.95 -5.67
CA THR A 242 -10.60 -6.57 -6.14
C THR A 242 -9.39 -5.74 -5.69
N PRO A 243 -8.14 -6.25 -5.76
CA PRO A 243 -6.94 -5.51 -5.39
C PRO A 243 -6.79 -4.23 -6.22
N HIS A 244 -6.19 -3.19 -5.64
CA HIS A 244 -5.53 -2.15 -6.44
C HIS A 244 -4.10 -2.62 -6.69
N TYR A 245 -3.82 -2.94 -7.93
CA TYR A 245 -2.46 -3.18 -8.40
C TYR A 245 -1.96 -1.91 -9.08
N PHE A 246 -0.69 -1.57 -8.93
CA PHE A 246 -0.10 -0.42 -9.61
C PHE A 246 0.99 -0.90 -10.55
N TYR A 247 0.88 -0.56 -11.83
CA TYR A 247 1.87 -0.96 -12.83
C TYR A 247 2.98 0.09 -12.99
N SER A 248 2.81 1.29 -12.43
CA SER A 248 3.91 2.25 -12.24
C SER A 248 4.52 2.12 -10.85
N PRO A 249 5.85 2.29 -10.73
CA PRO A 249 6.49 2.21 -9.43
C PRO A 249 6.15 3.41 -8.56
N ASP A 250 5.91 3.15 -7.28
CA ASP A 250 5.71 4.22 -6.29
C ASP A 250 7.06 4.91 -5.92
N PRO A 251 7.02 6.02 -5.15
CA PRO A 251 8.26 6.72 -4.78
C PRO A 251 9.27 5.86 -4.01
N PHE A 252 8.83 4.86 -3.23
CA PHE A 252 9.74 3.98 -2.49
C PHE A 252 10.43 3.00 -3.44
N GLU A 253 9.68 2.37 -4.33
CA GLU A 253 10.21 1.44 -5.34
C GLU A 253 11.16 2.14 -6.31
N ARG A 254 10.86 3.40 -6.63
CA ARG A 254 11.66 4.20 -7.56
C ARG A 254 12.91 4.81 -6.93
N ASN A 255 12.78 5.39 -5.74
CA ASN A 255 13.85 6.24 -5.18
C ASN A 255 14.85 5.44 -4.33
N LEU A 256 14.46 4.25 -3.83
CA LEU A 256 15.34 3.36 -3.08
C LEU A 256 15.94 2.29 -4.00
N SER A 257 17.24 2.03 -3.84
CA SER A 257 17.97 1.05 -4.66
C SER A 257 17.46 -0.38 -4.53
N THR A 258 16.93 -0.73 -3.37
CA THR A 258 16.36 -2.06 -3.09
C THR A 258 14.84 -2.08 -3.20
N GLY A 259 14.20 -0.93 -3.44
CA GLY A 259 12.74 -0.78 -3.41
C GLY A 259 12.02 -1.70 -4.41
N ARG A 260 12.55 -1.85 -5.63
CA ARG A 260 11.95 -2.73 -6.66
C ARG A 260 11.93 -4.21 -6.31
N ASN A 261 12.72 -4.65 -5.34
CA ASN A 261 12.81 -6.06 -4.93
C ASN A 261 11.98 -6.35 -3.67
N VAL A 262 11.23 -5.37 -3.20
CA VAL A 262 10.42 -5.42 -1.99
C VAL A 262 8.96 -5.27 -2.40
N PRO A 263 8.02 -6.01 -1.77
CA PRO A 263 6.60 -5.85 -2.03
C PRO A 263 6.14 -4.40 -1.85
N ASN A 264 5.20 -3.97 -2.71
CA ASN A 264 4.62 -2.65 -2.62
C ASN A 264 3.90 -2.46 -1.28
N GLU A 265 3.86 -1.22 -0.78
CA GLU A 265 3.14 -0.86 0.46
C GLU A 265 1.68 -1.37 0.44
N GLY A 266 0.97 -1.20 -0.67
CA GLY A 266 -0.43 -1.59 -0.80
C GLY A 266 -0.69 -3.09 -0.79
N GLU A 267 0.31 -3.93 -1.08
CA GLU A 267 0.12 -5.40 -1.20
C GLU A 267 -0.30 -6.06 0.11
N LEU A 268 0.14 -5.54 1.26
CA LEU A 268 -0.30 -6.03 2.57
C LEU A 268 -1.81 -5.82 2.76
N PHE A 269 -2.31 -4.64 2.38
CA PHE A 269 -3.71 -4.29 2.50
C PHE A 269 -4.58 -5.08 1.52
N TYR A 270 -4.21 -5.07 0.23
CA TYR A 270 -4.93 -5.76 -0.84
C TYR A 270 -4.65 -7.27 -0.91
N GLY A 271 -3.89 -7.83 0.03
CA GLY A 271 -3.68 -9.26 0.17
C GLY A 271 -4.26 -9.78 1.49
N PRO A 272 -3.42 -10.14 2.48
CA PRO A 272 -3.87 -10.76 3.73
C PRO A 272 -4.93 -9.97 4.50
N ILE A 273 -4.86 -8.63 4.51
CA ILE A 273 -5.78 -7.80 5.28
C ILE A 273 -7.20 -7.85 4.70
N GLN A 274 -7.36 -7.58 3.39
CA GLN A 274 -8.68 -7.66 2.75
C GLN A 274 -9.26 -9.08 2.74
N GLN A 275 -8.42 -10.10 2.53
CA GLN A 275 -8.83 -11.50 2.70
C GLN A 275 -9.26 -11.82 4.15
N GLY A 276 -8.58 -11.23 5.14
CA GLY A 276 -8.94 -11.32 6.55
C GLY A 276 -10.27 -10.63 6.86
N ASN A 277 -10.48 -9.43 6.32
CA ASN A 277 -11.75 -8.72 6.42
C ASN A 277 -12.90 -9.50 5.80
N ASP A 278 -12.69 -10.07 4.63
CA ASP A 278 -13.67 -10.87 3.91
C ASP A 278 -14.09 -12.12 4.71
N ASN A 279 -13.15 -12.78 5.40
CA ASN A 279 -13.47 -13.87 6.34
C ASN A 279 -14.48 -13.43 7.43
N TRP A 280 -14.44 -12.16 7.82
CA TRP A 280 -15.31 -11.57 8.82
C TRP A 280 -16.50 -10.78 8.23
N ASN A 281 -16.77 -10.92 6.92
CA ASN A 281 -17.78 -10.14 6.19
C ASN A 281 -17.63 -8.62 6.39
N ALA A 282 -16.39 -8.15 6.32
CA ALA A 282 -15.99 -6.77 6.59
C ALA A 282 -15.10 -6.19 5.48
N ALA A 283 -15.13 -6.76 4.28
CA ALA A 283 -14.31 -6.29 3.15
C ALA A 283 -14.68 -4.83 2.79
N PHE A 284 -13.66 -3.99 2.64
CA PHE A 284 -13.86 -2.56 2.38
C PHE A 284 -14.07 -2.28 0.91
N PHE A 285 -14.88 -1.25 0.62
CA PHE A 285 -14.86 -0.59 -0.68
C PHE A 285 -13.70 0.42 -0.67
N CYS A 286 -12.82 0.30 -1.66
CA CYS A 286 -11.61 1.11 -1.79
C CYS A 286 -11.72 2.16 -2.90
N GLY A 287 -12.93 2.54 -3.29
CA GLY A 287 -13.19 3.63 -4.23
C GLY A 287 -13.06 3.26 -5.71
N SER A 288 -12.32 2.20 -6.04
CA SER A 288 -12.08 1.73 -7.41
C SER A 288 -11.94 0.20 -7.42
N CYS A 289 -12.00 -0.40 -8.61
CA CYS A 289 -11.85 -1.84 -8.83
C CYS A 289 -12.89 -2.64 -8.03
N ALA A 290 -14.15 -2.20 -8.07
CA ALA A 290 -15.23 -2.82 -7.34
C ALA A 290 -16.53 -2.83 -8.13
N VAL A 291 -17.34 -3.85 -7.88
CA VAL A 291 -18.73 -3.95 -8.34
C VAL A 291 -19.64 -3.81 -7.13
N ILE A 292 -20.71 -3.04 -7.28
CA ILE A 292 -21.65 -2.71 -6.20
C ILE A 292 -23.07 -2.91 -6.69
N ARG A 293 -23.92 -3.51 -5.86
CA ARG A 293 -25.35 -3.66 -6.14
C ARG A 293 -26.04 -2.30 -6.01
N ARG A 294 -26.70 -1.83 -7.07
CA ARG A 294 -27.40 -0.55 -7.09
C ARG A 294 -28.46 -0.46 -6.00
N SER A 295 -29.32 -1.47 -5.87
CA SER A 295 -30.40 -1.46 -4.88
C SER A 295 -29.89 -1.32 -3.44
N ALA A 296 -28.70 -1.86 -3.14
CA ALA A 296 -28.09 -1.72 -1.83
C ALA A 296 -27.58 -0.28 -1.59
N LEU A 297 -27.05 0.38 -2.62
CA LEU A 297 -26.69 1.81 -2.54
C LEU A 297 -27.94 2.68 -2.37
N ASP A 298 -29.03 2.38 -3.08
CA ASP A 298 -30.28 3.14 -2.98
C ASP A 298 -30.84 3.10 -1.54
N GLU A 299 -30.74 1.95 -0.85
CA GLU A 299 -31.16 1.81 0.57
C GLU A 299 -30.39 2.72 1.54
N ILE A 300 -29.14 3.08 1.24
CA ILE A 300 -28.33 3.99 2.07
C ILE A 300 -28.33 5.43 1.53
N GLY A 301 -29.11 5.73 0.49
CA GLY A 301 -29.20 7.06 -0.14
C GLY A 301 -28.05 7.37 -1.10
N GLY A 302 -27.39 6.35 -1.65
CA GLY A 302 -26.23 6.45 -2.55
C GLY A 302 -24.89 6.30 -1.82
N PHE A 303 -23.82 6.68 -2.51
CA PHE A 303 -22.46 6.76 -1.95
C PHE A 303 -22.43 7.79 -0.81
N ALA A 304 -21.73 7.46 0.28
CA ALA A 304 -21.60 8.32 1.45
C ALA A 304 -20.92 9.65 1.11
N VAL A 305 -21.29 10.75 1.78
CA VAL A 305 -20.81 12.11 1.44
C VAL A 305 -20.28 12.89 2.64
N GLU A 306 -20.34 12.27 3.82
CA GLU A 306 -20.04 12.91 5.11
C GLU A 306 -18.56 13.00 5.43
N THR A 307 -17.73 12.15 4.81
CA THR A 307 -16.29 12.05 5.05
C THR A 307 -15.51 12.12 3.74
N VAL A 308 -14.20 12.40 3.82
CA VAL A 308 -13.32 12.47 2.63
C VAL A 308 -12.92 11.11 2.05
N THR A 309 -13.32 10.02 2.73
CA THR A 309 -13.15 8.63 2.31
C THR A 309 -14.55 8.03 2.16
N GLU A 310 -15.25 8.50 1.13
CA GLU A 310 -16.64 8.10 0.84
C GLU A 310 -16.78 6.60 0.68
N ASP A 311 -15.74 5.97 0.17
CA ASP A 311 -15.69 4.58 -0.22
C ASP A 311 -15.84 3.65 0.99
N SER A 312 -14.94 3.77 1.94
CA SER A 312 -14.93 2.98 3.17
C SER A 312 -16.15 3.29 4.03
N HIS A 313 -16.63 4.54 4.01
CA HIS A 313 -17.86 4.92 4.72
C HIS A 313 -19.11 4.30 4.07
N THR A 314 -19.14 4.20 2.73
CA THR A 314 -20.21 3.50 2.00
C THR A 314 -20.27 2.02 2.39
N ALA A 315 -19.13 1.33 2.41
CA ALA A 315 -19.07 -0.07 2.84
C ALA A 315 -19.56 -0.29 4.27
N LEU A 316 -19.18 0.61 5.19
CA LEU A 316 -19.65 0.60 6.58
C LEU A 316 -21.17 0.71 6.66
N LYS A 317 -21.77 1.66 5.93
CA LYS A 317 -23.23 1.87 5.90
C LYS A 317 -23.98 0.65 5.35
N LEU A 318 -23.49 0.06 4.25
CA LEU A 318 -24.07 -1.15 3.67
C LEU A 318 -24.09 -2.30 4.68
N GLN A 319 -22.95 -2.57 5.34
CA GLN A 319 -22.86 -3.66 6.32
C GLN A 319 -23.67 -3.41 7.59
N ARG A 320 -23.88 -2.15 7.99
CA ARG A 320 -24.81 -1.81 9.09
C ARG A 320 -26.27 -2.22 8.78
N LEU A 321 -26.65 -2.25 7.50
CA LEU A 321 -27.96 -2.76 7.07
C LEU A 321 -27.97 -4.29 6.83
N GLY A 322 -26.89 -4.98 7.18
CA GLY A 322 -26.78 -6.43 7.05
C GLY A 322 -26.43 -6.92 5.64
N TRP A 323 -26.01 -6.03 4.74
CA TRP A 323 -25.46 -6.43 3.45
C TRP A 323 -24.08 -7.07 3.59
N ASN A 324 -23.80 -8.05 2.73
CA ASN A 324 -22.52 -8.73 2.65
C ASN A 324 -21.54 -8.00 1.72
N SER A 325 -20.26 -8.19 2.00
CA SER A 325 -19.15 -7.75 1.17
C SER A 325 -18.22 -8.91 0.87
N ALA A 326 -17.62 -8.94 -0.31
CA ALA A 326 -16.67 -9.96 -0.71
C ALA A 326 -15.37 -9.34 -1.25
N PHE A 327 -14.29 -10.11 -1.18
CA PHE A 327 -13.00 -9.76 -1.77
C PHE A 327 -12.45 -10.92 -2.61
N ILE A 328 -12.05 -10.64 -3.84
CA ILE A 328 -11.33 -11.59 -4.69
C ILE A 328 -9.90 -11.09 -4.84
N ALA A 329 -8.92 -11.87 -4.37
CA ALA A 329 -7.51 -11.49 -4.35
C ALA A 329 -6.80 -11.73 -5.70
N ILE A 330 -7.39 -11.22 -6.79
CA ILE A 330 -6.85 -11.31 -8.15
C ILE A 330 -6.74 -9.90 -8.72
N PRO A 331 -5.56 -9.43 -9.13
CA PRO A 331 -5.39 -8.10 -9.72
C PRO A 331 -6.05 -8.07 -11.11
N LEU A 332 -7.31 -7.59 -11.15
CA LEU A 332 -8.11 -7.53 -12.38
C LEU A 332 -8.15 -6.13 -13.00
N ALA A 333 -7.55 -5.14 -12.34
CA ALA A 333 -7.35 -3.80 -12.86
C ALA A 333 -6.08 -3.22 -12.26
N ALA A 334 -5.43 -2.30 -12.99
CA ALA A 334 -4.16 -1.72 -12.59
C ALA A 334 -4.16 -0.20 -12.71
N GLY A 335 -3.73 0.48 -11.66
CA GLY A 335 -3.65 1.93 -11.56
C GLY A 335 -2.25 2.50 -11.78
N LEU A 336 -2.16 3.83 -11.80
CA LEU A 336 -0.90 4.57 -11.69
C LEU A 336 -0.63 4.96 -10.23
N ALA A 337 0.54 4.58 -9.71
CA ALA A 337 1.05 5.08 -8.45
C ALA A 337 1.41 6.58 -8.53
N THR A 338 1.45 7.24 -7.38
CA THR A 338 1.79 8.67 -7.27
C THR A 338 3.19 8.97 -7.77
N GLU A 339 3.32 9.99 -8.62
CA GLU A 339 4.57 10.31 -9.30
C GLU A 339 5.64 10.93 -8.39
N ARG A 340 5.28 11.50 -7.23
CA ARG A 340 6.21 12.16 -6.30
C ARG A 340 5.88 11.80 -4.87
N LEU A 341 6.88 11.79 -4.00
CA LEU A 341 6.73 11.56 -2.57
C LEU A 341 5.78 12.58 -1.93
N ALA A 342 5.81 13.85 -2.36
CA ALA A 342 4.87 14.88 -1.91
C ALA A 342 3.41 14.45 -2.11
N LEU A 343 3.07 14.01 -3.32
CA LEU A 343 1.73 13.59 -3.71
C LEU A 343 1.34 12.30 -2.97
N HIS A 344 2.30 11.40 -2.77
CA HIS A 344 2.11 10.19 -1.97
C HIS A 344 1.70 10.52 -0.52
N ILE A 345 2.44 11.42 0.14
CA ILE A 345 2.17 11.85 1.52
C ILE A 345 0.81 12.57 1.60
N ILE A 346 0.49 13.45 0.65
CA ILE A 346 -0.82 14.12 0.60
C ILE A 346 -1.96 13.10 0.49
N GLN A 347 -1.80 12.10 -0.39
CA GLN A 347 -2.81 11.06 -0.57
C GLN A 347 -3.03 10.25 0.71
N ARG A 348 -1.95 9.82 1.39
CA ARG A 348 -2.05 9.06 2.64
C ARG A 348 -2.55 9.91 3.82
N THR A 349 -2.23 11.20 3.84
CA THR A 349 -2.79 12.15 4.80
C THR A 349 -4.30 12.28 4.65
N ARG A 350 -4.82 12.29 3.42
CA ARG A 350 -6.27 12.27 3.14
C ARG A 350 -6.92 11.00 3.70
N TRP A 351 -6.32 9.84 3.48
CA TRP A 351 -6.85 8.57 3.99
C TRP A 351 -6.85 8.53 5.52
N ALA A 352 -5.74 8.95 6.14
CA ALA A 352 -5.64 9.05 7.59
C ALA A 352 -6.72 9.96 8.20
N ARG A 353 -6.94 11.12 7.57
CA ARG A 353 -8.02 12.04 7.94
C ARG A 353 -9.39 11.39 7.75
N GLY A 354 -9.70 10.81 6.59
CA GLY A 354 -11.01 10.22 6.32
C GLY A 354 -11.36 9.10 7.29
N MET A 355 -10.43 8.18 7.53
CA MET A 355 -10.62 7.11 8.50
C MET A 355 -10.83 7.62 9.94
N THR A 356 -10.09 8.67 10.32
CA THR A 356 -10.30 9.34 11.62
C THR A 356 -11.66 10.05 11.68
N GLN A 357 -12.13 10.64 10.57
CA GLN A 357 -13.46 11.23 10.50
C GLN A 357 -14.53 10.16 10.71
N ILE A 358 -14.47 9.04 9.97
CA ILE A 358 -15.44 7.95 10.11
C ILE A 358 -15.46 7.45 11.56
N PHE A 359 -14.30 7.24 12.20
CA PHE A 359 -14.25 6.83 13.61
C PHE A 359 -15.01 7.77 14.56
N ARG A 360 -14.97 9.08 14.28
CA ARG A 360 -15.60 10.12 15.10
C ARG A 360 -17.07 10.35 14.76
N VAL A 361 -17.46 10.26 13.49
CA VAL A 361 -18.84 10.57 13.04
C VAL A 361 -19.73 9.33 12.95
N ASP A 362 -19.16 8.16 12.67
CA ASP A 362 -19.86 6.90 12.49
C ASP A 362 -19.08 5.75 13.16
N ASN A 363 -19.00 5.82 14.49
CA ASN A 363 -18.15 4.93 15.28
C ASN A 363 -18.56 3.45 15.14
N PRO A 364 -17.64 2.55 14.75
CA PRO A 364 -17.96 1.14 14.54
C PRO A 364 -18.27 0.40 15.84
N LEU A 365 -17.72 0.80 16.99
CA LEU A 365 -17.92 0.13 18.27
C LEU A 365 -19.29 0.42 18.90
N LEU A 366 -19.80 1.65 18.73
CA LEU A 366 -21.02 2.11 19.41
C LEU A 366 -22.26 2.08 18.51
N GLY A 367 -22.11 2.21 17.19
CA GLY A 367 -23.25 2.22 16.28
C GLY A 367 -23.93 0.85 16.14
N ARG A 368 -25.22 0.81 15.80
CA ARG A 368 -25.98 -0.44 15.61
C ARG A 368 -25.69 -1.10 14.26
N GLY A 369 -26.09 -2.36 14.07
CA GLY A 369 -26.07 -3.05 12.77
C GLY A 369 -24.84 -3.90 12.45
N LEU A 370 -23.71 -3.70 13.15
CA LEU A 370 -22.50 -4.51 12.94
C LEU A 370 -22.37 -5.65 13.95
N THR A 371 -21.89 -6.80 13.46
CA THR A 371 -21.42 -7.92 14.29
C THR A 371 -20.09 -7.58 14.96
N LEU A 372 -19.76 -8.22 16.09
CA LEU A 372 -18.50 -7.96 16.79
C LEU A 372 -17.25 -8.09 15.89
N PRO A 373 -17.09 -9.14 15.05
CA PRO A 373 -15.96 -9.23 14.13
C PRO A 373 -15.84 -8.04 13.18
N GLN A 374 -16.95 -7.61 12.57
CA GLN A 374 -16.98 -6.43 11.70
C GLN A 374 -16.53 -5.19 12.47
N ARG A 375 -17.02 -4.98 13.70
CA ARG A 375 -16.62 -3.86 14.54
C ARG A 375 -15.10 -3.81 14.75
N LEU A 376 -14.48 -4.96 15.00
CA LEU A 376 -13.04 -5.06 15.22
C LEU A 376 -12.24 -4.80 13.93
N CYS A 377 -12.71 -5.29 12.77
CA CYS A 377 -12.10 -5.02 11.47
C CYS A 377 -12.13 -3.52 11.10
N TYR A 378 -13.30 -2.87 11.25
CA TYR A 378 -13.43 -1.43 11.04
C TYR A 378 -12.63 -0.61 12.04
N LEU A 379 -12.67 -1.01 13.32
CA LEU A 379 -11.88 -0.35 14.35
C LEU A 379 -10.41 -0.38 13.96
N ASN A 380 -9.86 -1.54 13.58
CA ASN A 380 -8.46 -1.68 13.19
C ASN A 380 -8.09 -0.71 12.06
N ALA A 381 -8.86 -0.69 10.97
CA ALA A 381 -8.61 0.20 9.84
C ALA A 381 -8.65 1.69 10.24
N MET A 382 -9.58 2.06 11.13
CA MET A 382 -9.77 3.43 11.56
C MET A 382 -8.66 3.94 12.48
N ILE A 383 -8.24 3.12 13.44
CA ILE A 383 -7.21 3.52 14.41
C ILE A 383 -5.80 3.31 13.88
N TYR A 384 -5.58 2.43 12.88
CA TYR A 384 -4.27 2.18 12.28
C TYR A 384 -3.57 3.46 11.83
N TYR A 385 -4.29 4.40 11.24
CA TYR A 385 -3.71 5.67 10.77
C TYR A 385 -3.23 6.60 11.89
N GLN A 386 -3.47 6.28 13.16
CA GLN A 386 -2.88 7.01 14.28
C GLN A 386 -1.40 6.69 14.51
N PHE A 387 -0.80 5.77 13.74
CA PHE A 387 0.59 5.31 13.91
C PHE A 387 1.63 6.43 13.88
N GLY A 388 1.33 7.59 13.26
CA GLY A 388 2.28 8.70 13.16
C GLY A 388 2.76 9.19 14.52
N LEU A 389 1.86 9.33 15.49
CA LEU A 389 2.20 9.77 16.86
C LEU A 389 3.11 8.78 17.61
N PRO A 390 2.75 7.49 17.78
CA PRO A 390 3.62 6.53 18.44
C PRO A 390 4.95 6.34 17.71
N ARG A 391 4.98 6.41 16.37
CA ARG A 391 6.24 6.33 15.61
C ARG A 391 7.17 7.49 15.94
N VAL A 392 6.67 8.74 16.01
CA VAL A 392 7.49 9.89 16.45
C VAL A 392 7.96 9.71 17.90
N ILE A 393 7.10 9.23 18.80
CA ILE A 393 7.45 8.96 20.20
C ILE A 393 8.59 7.93 20.28
N PHE A 394 8.50 6.79 19.60
CA PHE A 394 9.54 5.75 19.63
C PHE A 394 10.88 6.22 19.06
N LEU A 395 10.85 7.08 18.03
CA LEU A 395 12.07 7.63 17.43
C LEU A 395 12.78 8.61 18.37
N LEU A 396 12.02 9.39 19.15
CA LEU A 396 12.57 10.47 19.98
C LEU A 396 12.71 10.11 21.46
N ALA A 397 12.07 9.03 21.93
CA ALA A 397 12.08 8.60 23.33
C ALA A 397 13.50 8.52 23.96
N PRO A 398 14.54 7.98 23.27
CA PRO A 398 15.88 7.91 23.86
C PRO A 398 16.48 9.26 24.22
N LEU A 399 16.07 10.35 23.55
CA LEU A 399 16.60 11.69 23.80
C LEU A 399 16.32 12.15 25.24
N GLY A 400 15.20 11.73 25.83
CA GLY A 400 14.85 12.06 27.21
C GLY A 400 15.94 11.62 28.20
N TYR A 401 16.43 10.38 28.04
CA TYR A 401 17.49 9.85 28.88
C TYR A 401 18.88 10.34 28.45
N LEU A 402 19.17 10.33 27.15
CA LEU A 402 20.48 10.69 26.61
C LEU A 402 20.86 12.15 26.91
N LEU A 403 19.95 13.09 26.67
CA LEU A 403 20.20 14.52 26.85
C LEU A 403 19.95 14.99 28.30
N PHE A 404 18.87 14.51 28.92
CA PHE A 404 18.35 15.10 30.15
C PHE A 404 18.33 14.15 31.36
N ASN A 405 18.88 12.94 31.22
CA ASN A 405 18.89 11.91 32.26
C ASN A 405 17.49 11.53 32.79
N GLN A 406 16.43 11.72 32.00
CA GLN A 406 15.07 11.42 32.43
C GLN A 406 14.79 9.92 32.28
N SER A 407 14.49 9.23 33.38
CA SER A 407 14.17 7.81 33.35
C SER A 407 12.70 7.59 33.00
N ILE A 408 12.42 7.37 31.72
CA ILE A 408 11.04 7.23 31.18
C ILE A 408 10.46 5.81 31.35
N ILE A 409 11.26 4.87 31.85
CA ILE A 409 10.85 3.52 32.25
C ILE A 409 11.48 3.23 33.61
N ALA A 410 10.67 3.08 34.65
CA ALA A 410 11.15 2.84 36.00
C ALA A 410 11.56 1.37 36.20
N SER A 411 12.66 0.95 35.57
CA SER A 411 13.16 -0.43 35.63
C SER A 411 14.64 -0.51 35.30
N SER A 412 15.30 -1.59 35.72
CA SER A 412 16.64 -1.92 35.24
C SER A 412 16.62 -2.31 33.75
N ALA A 413 17.74 -2.04 33.04
CA ALA A 413 17.89 -2.41 31.63
C ALA A 413 17.74 -3.93 31.40
N GLU A 414 18.24 -4.74 32.34
CA GLU A 414 18.15 -6.20 32.28
C GLU A 414 16.70 -6.68 32.34
N LEU A 415 15.89 -6.10 33.23
CA LEU A 415 14.48 -6.50 33.37
C LEU A 415 13.67 -6.03 32.16
N ILE A 416 13.91 -4.81 31.66
CA ILE A 416 13.32 -4.32 30.41
C ILE A 416 13.57 -5.30 29.27
N PHE A 417 14.83 -5.71 29.10
CA PHE A 417 15.23 -6.60 28.01
C PHE A 417 14.61 -8.00 28.17
N ALA A 418 14.53 -8.53 29.39
CA ALA A 418 13.92 -9.83 29.68
C ALA A 418 12.43 -9.91 29.28
N TYR A 419 11.67 -8.82 29.46
CA TYR A 419 10.25 -8.78 29.06
C TYR A 419 10.04 -8.41 27.59
N VAL A 420 10.83 -7.50 27.02
CA VAL A 420 10.62 -7.02 25.64
C VAL A 420 11.12 -8.03 24.59
N LEU A 421 12.18 -8.78 24.88
CA LEU A 421 12.83 -9.66 23.90
C LEU A 421 11.91 -10.78 23.36
N PRO A 422 11.17 -11.55 24.20
CA PRO A 422 10.24 -12.57 23.70
C PRO A 422 9.13 -11.97 22.86
N HIS A 423 8.60 -10.81 23.28
CA HIS A 423 7.59 -10.10 22.52
C HIS A 423 8.10 -9.72 21.12
N LEU A 424 9.26 -9.04 21.01
CA LEU A 424 9.81 -8.57 19.74
C LEU A 424 10.15 -9.73 18.79
N ILE A 425 10.80 -10.78 19.28
CA ILE A 425 11.21 -11.92 18.43
C ILE A 425 9.99 -12.66 17.90
N MET A 426 9.01 -12.96 18.76
CA MET A 426 7.84 -13.72 18.35
C MET A 426 6.94 -12.91 17.41
N SER A 427 6.74 -11.62 17.70
CA SER A 427 5.91 -10.75 16.88
C SER A 427 6.52 -10.50 15.50
N LEU A 428 7.85 -10.35 15.41
CA LEU A 428 8.58 -10.27 14.15
C LEU A 428 8.47 -11.57 13.35
N ALA A 429 8.71 -12.71 14.00
CA ALA A 429 8.68 -14.01 13.34
C ALA A 429 7.28 -14.39 12.82
N ILE A 430 6.21 -14.10 13.57
CA ILE A 430 4.84 -14.39 13.09
C ILE A 430 4.42 -13.45 11.96
N ASN A 431 4.84 -12.19 11.98
CA ASN A 431 4.60 -11.26 10.87
C ASN A 431 5.33 -11.71 9.61
N SER A 432 6.61 -12.05 9.72
CA SER A 432 7.40 -12.58 8.61
C SER A 432 6.76 -13.85 8.06
N ARG A 433 6.33 -14.78 8.91
CA ARG A 433 5.69 -16.03 8.48
C ARG A 433 4.34 -15.81 7.77
N SER A 434 3.48 -14.95 8.32
CA SER A 434 2.09 -14.81 7.84
C SER A 434 1.97 -13.83 6.68
N ASN A 435 2.75 -12.75 6.72
CA ASN A 435 2.64 -11.60 5.82
C ASN A 435 3.91 -11.38 4.98
N GLY A 436 4.98 -12.17 5.18
CA GLY A 436 6.29 -11.92 4.58
C GLY A 436 6.40 -12.02 3.07
N ARG A 437 5.33 -12.36 2.34
CA ARG A 437 5.26 -12.22 0.88
C ARG A 437 4.68 -10.89 0.42
N PHE A 438 3.99 -10.19 1.32
CA PHE A 438 3.28 -8.94 1.04
C PHE A 438 3.89 -7.75 1.79
N ARG A 439 4.69 -8.01 2.83
CA ARG A 439 5.45 -6.99 3.56
C ARG A 439 6.68 -7.61 4.18
N TYR A 440 7.86 -7.17 3.75
CA TYR A 440 9.12 -7.59 4.36
C TYR A 440 9.34 -6.93 5.73
N SER A 441 10.06 -7.63 6.60
CA SER A 441 10.38 -7.15 7.94
C SER A 441 11.09 -5.79 7.90
N PHE A 442 10.81 -4.93 8.87
CA PHE A 442 11.36 -3.57 9.04
C PHE A 442 11.00 -2.56 7.94
N TRP A 443 10.64 -3.01 6.72
CA TRP A 443 10.21 -2.11 5.64
C TRP A 443 8.95 -1.33 6.01
N GLY A 444 7.99 -1.97 6.68
CA GLY A 444 6.83 -1.29 7.26
C GLY A 444 7.21 -0.09 8.14
N GLU A 445 8.27 -0.22 8.93
CA GLU A 445 8.75 0.86 9.80
C GLU A 445 9.34 2.02 9.01
N VAL A 446 10.02 1.75 7.88
CA VAL A 446 10.52 2.79 6.97
C VAL A 446 9.36 3.54 6.33
N TYR A 447 8.36 2.84 5.79
CA TYR A 447 7.15 3.44 5.23
C TYR A 447 6.44 4.34 6.24
N GLU A 448 6.22 3.83 7.45
CA GLU A 448 5.60 4.60 8.52
C GLU A 448 6.47 5.78 8.96
N THR A 449 7.79 5.64 9.06
CA THR A 449 8.69 6.73 9.45
C THR A 449 8.66 7.88 8.45
N VAL A 450 8.62 7.61 7.15
CA VAL A 450 8.45 8.65 6.11
C VAL A 450 7.17 9.47 6.35
N MET A 451 6.08 8.79 6.70
CA MET A 451 4.77 9.43 6.92
C MET A 451 4.59 10.02 8.31
N ALA A 452 5.32 9.55 9.32
CA ALA A 452 4.99 9.77 10.73
C ALA A 452 4.79 11.24 11.08
N PHE A 453 5.79 12.08 10.83
CA PHE A 453 5.75 13.52 11.14
C PHE A 453 4.65 14.28 10.37
N HIS A 454 4.29 13.82 9.18
CA HIS A 454 3.27 14.44 8.33
C HIS A 454 1.85 14.10 8.80
N LEU A 455 1.67 12.94 9.42
CA LEU A 455 0.35 12.44 9.82
C LEU A 455 -0.07 12.91 11.23
N VAL A 456 0.87 13.20 12.15
CA VAL A 456 0.55 13.57 13.55
C VAL A 456 -0.47 14.69 13.64
N ILE A 457 -0.21 15.82 12.99
CA ILE A 457 -1.07 17.02 13.10
C ILE A 457 -2.45 16.77 12.47
N PRO A 458 -2.55 16.29 11.20
CA PRO A 458 -3.83 15.99 10.58
C PRO A 458 -4.70 15.02 11.38
N THR A 459 -4.14 13.94 11.92
CA THR A 459 -4.93 12.93 12.65
C THR A 459 -5.41 13.45 14.00
N ILE A 460 -4.57 14.15 14.77
CA ILE A 460 -4.95 14.76 16.05
C ILE A 460 -6.05 15.81 15.86
N ILE A 461 -5.86 16.73 14.89
CA ILE A 461 -6.86 17.78 14.61
C ILE A 461 -8.20 17.14 14.20
N THR A 462 -8.16 16.11 13.36
CA THR A 462 -9.37 15.42 12.90
C THR A 462 -10.05 14.66 14.04
N MET A 463 -9.28 14.05 14.94
CA MET A 463 -9.80 13.36 16.13
C MET A 463 -10.58 14.34 17.03
N ILE A 464 -10.04 15.54 17.25
CA ILE A 464 -10.69 16.59 18.06
C ILE A 464 -11.87 17.22 17.32
N SER A 465 -11.68 17.56 16.04
CA SER A 465 -12.65 18.33 15.24
C SER A 465 -12.76 17.77 13.81
N PRO A 466 -13.59 16.72 13.59
CA PRO A 466 -13.63 15.99 12.32
C PRO A 466 -14.12 16.84 11.13
N LYS A 467 -14.86 17.94 11.37
CA LYS A 467 -15.36 18.83 10.32
C LYS A 467 -14.35 19.91 9.89
N ARG A 468 -13.22 20.09 10.59
CA ARG A 468 -12.22 21.12 10.26
C ARG A 468 -11.23 20.62 9.20
N GLY A 469 -10.84 21.54 8.31
CA GLY A 469 -9.88 21.32 7.23
C GLY A 469 -10.52 21.39 5.84
N LYS A 470 -9.91 22.15 4.93
CA LYS A 470 -10.29 22.14 3.49
C LYS A 470 -9.53 21.03 2.78
N PHE A 471 -10.08 20.53 1.68
CA PHE A 471 -9.44 19.57 0.80
C PHE A 471 -9.12 20.28 -0.52
N ASN A 472 -7.85 20.22 -0.94
CA ASN A 472 -7.45 20.59 -2.29
C ASN A 472 -7.21 19.30 -3.06
N VAL A 473 -7.70 19.23 -4.29
CA VAL A 473 -7.50 18.08 -5.17
C VAL A 473 -6.00 17.95 -5.45
N THR A 474 -5.50 16.73 -5.33
CA THR A 474 -4.10 16.42 -5.62
C THR A 474 -3.86 16.51 -7.12
N ASP A 475 -2.85 17.25 -7.56
CA ASP A 475 -2.45 17.26 -8.97
C ASP A 475 -1.88 15.89 -9.37
N LYS A 476 -2.37 15.34 -10.48
CA LYS A 476 -1.89 14.09 -11.09
C LYS A 476 -1.31 14.41 -12.49
N GLY A 477 -0.13 13.90 -12.82
CA GLY A 477 0.37 13.84 -14.20
C GLY A 477 1.46 14.84 -14.58
N ASP A 478 2.44 15.09 -13.71
CA ASP A 478 3.47 16.12 -13.88
C ASP A 478 4.90 15.53 -13.93
N LEU A 479 5.51 15.54 -15.12
CA LEU A 479 6.81 14.91 -15.41
C LEU A 479 7.97 15.51 -14.61
N LEU A 480 8.85 14.64 -14.09
CA LEU A 480 10.08 15.03 -13.42
C LEU A 480 11.28 15.03 -14.37
N ASN A 481 11.53 16.18 -14.98
CA ASN A 481 12.62 16.37 -15.95
C ASN A 481 14.02 16.35 -15.31
N LYS A 482 14.15 16.49 -13.99
CA LYS A 482 15.44 16.45 -13.26
C LYS A 482 15.29 15.69 -11.94
N SER A 483 16.32 14.92 -11.58
CA SER A 483 16.43 14.39 -10.21
C SER A 483 16.72 15.52 -9.23
N PHE A 484 16.06 15.52 -8.08
CA PHE A 484 16.28 16.49 -7.01
C PHE A 484 16.05 15.84 -5.64
N PHE A 485 16.46 16.52 -4.58
CA PHE A 485 16.22 16.09 -3.21
C PHE A 485 15.19 17.01 -2.56
N ASP A 486 14.07 16.46 -2.11
CA ASP A 486 12.98 17.26 -1.52
C ASP A 486 13.23 17.56 -0.03
N PHE A 487 14.05 18.59 0.22
CA PHE A 487 14.38 19.02 1.59
C PHE A 487 13.16 19.47 2.41
N ASN A 488 12.11 19.96 1.77
CA ASN A 488 10.96 20.51 2.48
C ASN A 488 10.15 19.39 3.15
N ILE A 489 9.96 18.27 2.45
CA ILE A 489 9.24 17.11 2.96
C ILE A 489 9.99 16.46 4.13
N VAL A 490 11.30 16.26 4.02
CA VAL A 490 12.06 15.53 5.05
C VAL A 490 12.72 16.42 6.10
N ARG A 491 12.40 17.72 6.12
CA ARG A 491 12.88 18.65 7.15
C ARG A 491 12.68 18.15 8.58
N PRO A 492 11.49 17.67 9.02
CA PRO A 492 11.32 17.16 10.37
C PRO A 492 12.19 15.91 10.64
N HIS A 493 12.38 15.05 9.65
CA HIS A 493 13.27 13.88 9.76
C HIS A 493 14.73 14.28 9.93
N ILE A 494 15.20 15.28 9.18
CA ILE A 494 16.57 15.81 9.29
C ILE A 494 16.80 16.41 10.69
N ILE A 495 15.85 17.18 11.20
CA ILE A 495 15.92 17.75 12.56
C ILE A 495 16.01 16.61 13.59
N ALA A 496 15.16 15.58 13.47
CA ALA A 496 15.20 14.42 14.34
C ALA A 496 16.57 13.72 14.28
N VAL A 497 17.13 13.49 13.09
CA VAL A 497 18.46 12.88 12.93
C VAL A 497 19.55 13.70 13.62
N ILE A 498 19.55 15.02 13.45
CA ILE A 498 20.54 15.90 14.11
C ILE A 498 20.43 15.78 15.63
N LEU A 499 19.21 15.86 16.17
CA LEU A 499 18.98 15.71 17.61
C LEU A 499 19.42 14.33 18.12
N MET A 500 19.16 13.26 17.35
CA MET A 500 19.60 11.91 17.68
C MET A 500 21.12 11.76 17.67
N PHE A 501 21.82 12.35 16.70
CA PHE A 501 23.28 12.35 16.68
C PHE A 501 23.87 13.10 17.88
N LEU A 502 23.31 14.27 18.22
CA LEU A 502 23.73 15.03 19.41
C LEU A 502 23.47 14.23 20.69
N GLY A 503 22.31 13.59 20.79
CA GLY A 503 21.96 12.71 21.91
C GLY A 503 22.90 11.51 22.03
N ILE A 504 23.21 10.83 20.94
CA ILE A 504 24.15 9.69 20.92
C ILE A 504 25.55 10.15 21.31
N ALA A 505 26.06 11.24 20.72
CA ALA A 505 27.38 11.78 21.04
C ALA A 505 27.50 12.13 22.52
N TRP A 506 26.51 12.83 23.07
CA TRP A 506 26.46 13.17 24.48
C TRP A 506 26.30 11.93 25.38
N GLY A 507 25.48 10.96 24.96
CA GLY A 507 25.33 9.68 25.63
C GLY A 507 26.64 8.89 25.72
N LEU A 508 27.44 8.87 24.65
CA LEU A 508 28.75 8.22 24.63
C LEU A 508 29.76 8.91 25.58
N VAL A 509 29.74 10.24 25.65
CA VAL A 509 30.55 10.98 26.63
C VAL A 509 30.17 10.59 28.06
N ARG A 510 28.87 10.53 28.35
CA ARG A 510 28.36 10.14 29.67
C ARG A 510 28.62 8.66 29.99
N LEU A 511 28.62 7.80 28.98
CA LEU A 511 28.98 6.38 29.12
C LEU A 511 30.46 6.17 29.46
N ALA A 512 31.33 7.04 28.94
CA ALA A 512 32.77 6.98 29.21
C ALA A 512 33.13 7.45 30.64
N LEU A 513 32.30 8.28 31.26
CA LEU A 513 32.51 8.85 32.60
C LEU A 513 31.27 8.66 33.50
N PRO A 514 30.86 7.41 33.77
CA PRO A 514 29.56 7.15 34.39
C PRO A 514 29.45 7.64 35.83
N GLU A 515 30.54 7.58 36.60
CA GLU A 515 30.59 8.07 37.99
C GLU A 515 30.45 9.59 38.07
N TYR A 516 31.12 10.32 37.17
CA TYR A 516 31.06 11.78 37.13
C TYR A 516 29.65 12.29 36.83
N PHE A 517 28.92 11.62 35.94
CA PHE A 517 27.58 12.01 35.53
C PHE A 517 26.46 11.34 36.33
N GLY A 518 26.77 10.44 37.27
CA GLY A 518 25.78 9.74 38.10
C GLY A 518 24.82 8.87 37.29
N VAL A 519 25.34 8.13 36.31
CA VAL A 519 24.53 7.39 35.34
C VAL A 519 24.76 5.89 35.39
N ASN A 520 23.71 5.12 35.13
CA ASN A 520 23.84 3.68 34.97
C ASN A 520 24.33 3.35 33.54
N PRO A 521 25.50 2.68 33.38
CA PRO A 521 26.06 2.35 32.07
C PRO A 521 25.14 1.50 31.20
N ASN A 522 24.44 0.52 31.80
CA ASN A 522 23.57 -0.40 31.07
C ASN A 522 22.35 0.31 30.49
N VAL A 523 21.80 1.28 31.22
CA VAL A 523 20.65 2.08 30.77
C VAL A 523 21.06 3.06 29.68
N ILE A 524 22.25 3.67 29.76
CA ILE A 524 22.77 4.50 28.66
C ILE A 524 23.01 3.64 27.42
N ALA A 525 23.67 2.50 27.56
CA ALA A 525 23.96 1.60 26.45
C ALA A 525 22.67 1.17 25.71
N LEU A 526 21.60 0.84 26.45
CA LEU A 526 20.29 0.51 25.88
C LEU A 526 19.71 1.67 25.06
N ASN A 527 19.75 2.90 25.59
CA ASN A 527 19.25 4.08 24.89
C ASN A 527 20.10 4.45 23.68
N VAL A 528 21.43 4.31 23.75
CA VAL A 528 22.34 4.51 22.62
C VAL A 528 22.06 3.48 21.52
N ALA A 529 21.81 2.22 21.87
CA ALA A 529 21.46 1.18 20.90
C ALA A 529 20.13 1.49 20.20
N TRP A 530 19.08 1.83 20.96
CA TRP A 530 17.78 2.20 20.39
C TRP A 530 17.86 3.48 19.54
N ALA A 531 18.63 4.47 19.99
CA ALA A 531 18.85 5.69 19.25
C ALA A 531 19.57 5.44 17.93
N SER A 532 20.58 4.56 17.93
CA SER A 532 21.31 4.17 16.72
C SER A 532 20.40 3.45 15.73
N PHE A 533 19.55 2.55 16.21
CA PHE A 533 18.53 1.89 15.37
C PHE A 533 17.54 2.91 14.78
N SER A 534 17.08 3.86 15.58
CA SER A 534 16.18 4.94 15.14
C SER A 534 16.83 5.84 14.08
N VAL A 535 18.12 6.14 14.20
CA VAL A 535 18.89 6.87 13.18
C VAL A 535 18.91 6.11 11.85
N ILE A 536 19.09 4.78 11.87
CA ILE A 536 19.07 3.97 10.63
C ILE A 536 17.72 4.11 9.92
N LEU A 537 16.60 3.99 10.66
CA LEU A 537 15.26 4.14 10.10
C LEU A 537 15.00 5.54 9.55
N LEU A 538 15.42 6.58 10.29
CA LEU A 538 15.29 7.97 9.85
C LEU A 538 16.12 8.24 8.59
N LEU A 539 17.35 7.74 8.51
CA LEU A 539 18.20 7.88 7.33
C LEU A 539 17.61 7.15 6.13
N ALA A 540 17.08 5.94 6.31
CA ALA A 540 16.38 5.22 5.25
C ALA A 540 15.13 5.98 4.76
N ALA A 541 14.37 6.58 5.67
CA ALA A 541 13.22 7.42 5.32
C ALA A 541 13.64 8.68 4.54
N ILE A 542 14.74 9.33 4.95
CA ILE A 542 15.31 10.49 4.25
C ILE A 542 15.77 10.11 2.83
N SER A 543 16.30 8.91 2.62
CA SER A 543 16.70 8.42 1.29
C SER A 543 15.55 8.38 0.28
N VAL A 544 14.30 8.19 0.73
CA VAL A 544 13.12 8.17 -0.17
C VAL A 544 12.86 9.53 -0.81
N ALA A 545 13.26 10.63 -0.17
CA ALA A 545 13.07 11.99 -0.69
C ALA A 545 14.01 12.36 -1.86
N ARG A 546 14.87 11.43 -2.28
CA ARG A 546 15.67 11.61 -3.48
C ARG A 546 14.88 11.20 -4.72
N GLU A 547 14.19 12.17 -5.29
CA GLU A 547 13.40 11.95 -6.49
C GLU A 547 14.27 11.63 -7.69
N SER A 548 14.03 10.46 -8.27
CA SER A 548 14.67 10.04 -9.52
C SER A 548 13.98 10.67 -10.74
N LYS A 549 14.77 11.09 -11.72
CA LYS A 549 14.30 11.60 -13.01
C LYS A 549 13.32 10.61 -13.66
N GLN A 550 12.15 11.10 -14.07
CA GLN A 550 11.17 10.35 -14.86
C GLN A 550 10.98 11.07 -16.19
N THR A 551 11.61 10.56 -17.25
CA THR A 551 11.48 11.10 -18.61
C THR A 551 10.37 10.44 -19.41
N ARG A 552 9.85 9.28 -18.97
CA ARG A 552 8.85 8.52 -19.72
C ARG A 552 7.45 8.99 -19.35
N LYS A 553 6.66 9.34 -20.37
CA LYS A 553 5.22 9.65 -20.24
C LYS A 553 4.36 8.41 -19.98
N THR A 554 4.70 7.30 -20.62
CA THR A 554 3.97 6.04 -20.52
C THR A 554 4.85 4.97 -19.89
N ILE A 555 4.24 4.14 -19.05
CA ILE A 555 4.91 3.00 -18.41
C ILE A 555 5.09 1.87 -19.41
N ARG A 556 6.26 1.21 -19.36
CA ARG A 556 6.56 0.00 -20.12
C ARG A 556 6.30 -1.21 -19.25
N ILE A 557 5.67 -2.22 -19.83
CA ILE A 557 5.30 -3.48 -19.22
C ILE A 557 6.09 -4.56 -19.95
N ASP A 558 6.76 -5.42 -19.17
CA ASP A 558 7.49 -6.57 -19.71
C ASP A 558 6.48 -7.61 -20.19
N VAL A 559 6.44 -7.84 -21.50
CA VAL A 559 5.52 -8.79 -22.12
C VAL A 559 6.11 -9.29 -23.42
N GLN A 560 6.01 -10.59 -23.64
CA GLN A 560 6.42 -11.24 -24.88
C GLN A 560 5.21 -11.48 -25.78
N VAL A 561 5.08 -10.63 -26.80
CA VAL A 561 4.04 -10.71 -27.83
C VAL A 561 4.74 -10.92 -29.17
N PRO A 562 4.27 -11.87 -30.01
CA PRO A 562 4.74 -11.99 -31.38
C PRO A 562 4.61 -10.68 -32.15
N ALA A 563 5.68 -10.26 -32.82
CA ALA A 563 5.74 -9.01 -33.54
C ALA A 563 6.34 -9.20 -34.94
N ILE A 564 5.93 -8.38 -35.90
CA ILE A 564 6.53 -8.30 -37.23
C ILE A 564 6.96 -6.86 -37.48
N ILE A 565 8.21 -6.67 -37.89
CA ILE A 565 8.73 -5.38 -38.34
C ILE A 565 8.54 -5.33 -39.85
N HIS A 566 7.91 -4.26 -40.34
CA HIS A 566 7.72 -4.00 -41.77
C HIS A 566 8.67 -2.89 -42.23
N TYR A 567 9.45 -3.21 -43.26
CA TYR A 567 10.42 -2.30 -43.86
C TYR A 567 9.89 -1.68 -45.15
N SER A 568 10.35 -0.48 -45.47
CA SER A 568 10.00 0.29 -46.68
C SER A 568 10.38 -0.43 -47.98
N ASN A 569 11.36 -1.33 -47.93
CA ASN A 569 11.77 -2.17 -49.06
C ASN A 569 10.87 -3.42 -49.24
N GLY A 570 9.81 -3.57 -48.45
CA GLY A 570 8.87 -4.69 -48.48
C GLY A 570 9.33 -5.93 -47.72
N VAL A 571 10.48 -5.90 -47.06
CA VAL A 571 10.92 -6.99 -46.17
C VAL A 571 10.11 -6.97 -44.88
N SER A 572 9.74 -8.14 -44.38
CA SER A 572 9.13 -8.29 -43.05
C SER A 572 9.97 -9.21 -42.18
N LEU A 573 10.23 -8.81 -40.95
CA LEU A 573 11.00 -9.59 -39.98
C LEU A 573 10.12 -10.02 -38.81
N ARG A 574 10.09 -11.33 -38.54
CA ARG A 574 9.43 -11.88 -37.35
C ARG A 574 10.32 -11.73 -36.13
N THR A 575 9.75 -11.25 -35.05
CA THR A 575 10.38 -11.16 -33.74
C THR A 575 9.33 -11.23 -32.62
N HIS A 576 9.70 -10.89 -31.40
CA HIS A 576 8.81 -10.74 -30.27
C HIS A 576 9.18 -9.49 -29.48
N THR A 577 8.21 -8.98 -28.73
CA THR A 577 8.43 -7.86 -27.82
C THR A 577 9.21 -8.31 -26.58
N ILE A 578 10.09 -7.44 -26.10
CA ILE A 578 10.70 -7.54 -24.76
C ILE A 578 9.82 -6.76 -23.78
N ASP A 579 9.47 -5.53 -24.14
CA ASP A 579 8.59 -4.65 -23.38
C ASP A 579 7.71 -3.80 -24.30
N LEU A 580 6.55 -3.39 -23.80
CA LEU A 580 5.54 -2.60 -24.51
C LEU A 580 4.99 -1.48 -23.63
N SER A 581 4.68 -0.35 -24.23
CA SER A 581 3.95 0.75 -23.59
C SER A 581 2.94 1.34 -24.57
N MET A 582 2.08 2.23 -24.09
CA MET A 582 1.16 2.98 -24.97
C MET A 582 1.86 3.98 -25.91
N GLY A 583 3.18 4.22 -25.74
CA GLY A 583 3.96 5.13 -26.57
C GLY A 583 5.08 4.48 -27.41
N GLY A 584 5.31 3.17 -27.28
CA GLY A 584 6.35 2.48 -28.05
C GLY A 584 6.65 1.07 -27.55
N VAL A 585 7.55 0.41 -28.27
CA VAL A 585 7.89 -1.01 -28.10
C VAL A 585 9.41 -1.22 -28.08
N ARG A 586 9.87 -2.24 -27.36
CA ARG A 586 11.22 -2.81 -27.50
C ARG A 586 11.09 -4.22 -28.04
N LEU A 587 11.77 -4.49 -29.15
CA LEU A 587 11.73 -5.77 -29.85
C LEU A 587 13.07 -6.49 -29.69
N ALA A 588 13.04 -7.80 -29.51
CA ALA A 588 14.24 -8.62 -29.51
C ALA A 588 14.84 -8.70 -30.91
N ILE A 589 16.15 -8.82 -31.01
CA ILE A 589 16.86 -9.12 -32.26
C ILE A 589 17.94 -10.18 -31.98
N ASN A 590 18.10 -11.16 -32.89
CA ASN A 590 19.10 -12.23 -32.78
C ASN A 590 20.34 -11.87 -33.61
N GLU A 591 21.55 -12.06 -33.09
CA GLU A 591 22.81 -11.71 -33.78
C GLU A 591 22.80 -11.95 -35.31
N GLY A 592 22.62 -10.86 -36.06
CA GLY A 592 22.46 -10.82 -37.50
C GLY A 592 22.36 -9.35 -37.98
N ASN A 593 22.77 -9.07 -39.22
CA ASN A 593 22.68 -7.72 -39.80
C ASN A 593 21.20 -7.37 -40.05
N TYR A 594 20.55 -6.75 -39.06
CA TYR A 594 19.22 -6.19 -39.25
C TYR A 594 19.31 -4.85 -39.96
N PRO A 595 18.53 -4.63 -41.03
CA PRO A 595 18.36 -3.29 -41.56
C PRO A 595 17.80 -2.42 -40.43
N THR A 596 18.47 -1.31 -40.16
CA THR A 596 18.03 -0.30 -39.18
C THR A 596 17.32 0.86 -39.88
N GLU A 597 17.54 1.01 -41.19
CA GLU A 597 16.88 1.99 -42.04
C GLU A 597 15.58 1.43 -42.62
N GLY A 598 14.62 2.32 -42.84
CA GLY A 598 13.36 1.98 -43.50
C GLY A 598 12.35 1.23 -42.64
N ILE A 599 12.47 1.21 -41.30
CA ILE A 599 11.41 0.66 -40.43
C ILE A 599 10.21 1.61 -40.45
N GLU A 600 9.08 1.15 -40.99
CA GLU A 600 7.87 1.98 -41.14
C GLU A 600 6.76 1.58 -40.16
N GLU A 601 6.50 0.28 -40.04
CA GLU A 601 5.43 -0.24 -39.20
C GLU A 601 5.88 -1.43 -38.35
N VAL A 602 5.23 -1.57 -37.19
CA VAL A 602 5.28 -2.78 -36.38
C VAL A 602 3.89 -3.35 -36.25
N GLU A 603 3.77 -4.62 -36.57
CA GLU A 603 2.58 -5.42 -36.36
C GLU A 603 2.73 -6.21 -35.06
N LEU A 604 1.74 -6.08 -34.17
CA LEU A 604 1.66 -6.81 -32.91
C LEU A 604 0.48 -7.78 -32.99
N SER A 605 0.75 -9.05 -32.70
CA SER A 605 -0.24 -10.13 -32.84
C SER A 605 -0.55 -10.78 -31.49
N LEU A 606 -1.84 -10.80 -31.13
CA LEU A 606 -2.36 -11.57 -29.99
C LEU A 606 -3.48 -12.49 -30.49
N HIS A 607 -3.76 -13.61 -29.80
CA HIS A 607 -4.73 -14.65 -30.23
C HIS A 607 -6.11 -14.17 -30.74
N ARG A 608 -6.53 -12.93 -30.42
CA ARG A 608 -7.83 -12.35 -30.80
C ARG A 608 -7.74 -11.07 -31.65
N GLY A 609 -6.55 -10.69 -32.14
CA GLY A 609 -6.41 -9.48 -32.97
C GLY A 609 -4.97 -9.16 -33.35
N VAL A 610 -4.84 -8.40 -34.43
CA VAL A 610 -3.58 -7.90 -34.96
C VAL A 610 -3.70 -6.39 -35.08
N VAL A 611 -2.66 -5.65 -34.68
CA VAL A 611 -2.58 -4.20 -34.89
C VAL A 611 -1.27 -3.84 -35.56
N SER A 612 -1.33 -3.14 -36.70
CA SER A 612 -0.16 -2.52 -37.33
C SER A 612 -0.09 -1.05 -36.97
N LEU A 613 1.05 -0.63 -36.42
CA LEU A 613 1.28 0.73 -35.91
C LEU A 613 2.48 1.36 -36.63
N PRO A 614 2.35 2.62 -37.10
CA PRO A 614 3.49 3.35 -37.61
C PRO A 614 4.51 3.58 -36.50
N VAL A 615 5.78 3.47 -36.82
CA VAL A 615 6.88 3.58 -35.85
C VAL A 615 8.01 4.47 -36.35
N SER A 616 8.74 5.04 -35.39
CA SER A 616 10.04 5.69 -35.63
C SER A 616 11.12 5.03 -34.78
N LEU A 617 12.29 4.81 -35.38
CA LEU A 617 13.45 4.28 -34.67
C LEU A 617 13.96 5.28 -33.63
N ILE A 618 14.13 4.81 -32.38
CA ILE A 618 14.70 5.61 -31.28
C ILE A 618 16.14 5.21 -31.00
N ASN A 619 16.39 3.91 -30.87
CA ASN A 619 17.72 3.39 -30.58
C ASN A 619 17.84 1.92 -31.00
N VAL A 620 19.06 1.50 -31.33
CA VAL A 620 19.42 0.10 -31.58
C VAL A 620 20.43 -0.31 -30.51
N GLU A 621 20.17 -1.45 -29.88
CA GLU A 621 21.02 -2.10 -28.88
C GLU A 621 21.61 -3.37 -29.48
N GLN A 622 22.51 -4.05 -28.74
CA GLN A 622 23.12 -5.29 -29.23
C GLN A 622 22.09 -6.41 -29.47
N ASP A 623 21.06 -6.48 -28.62
CA ASP A 623 20.06 -7.55 -28.57
C ASP A 623 18.61 -7.03 -28.73
N ALA A 624 18.43 -5.72 -28.95
CA ALA A 624 17.11 -5.12 -29.04
C ALA A 624 17.02 -3.90 -29.96
N ILE A 625 15.85 -3.67 -30.54
CA ILE A 625 15.49 -2.41 -31.22
C ILE A 625 14.41 -1.69 -30.42
N ARG A 626 14.56 -0.37 -30.27
CA ARG A 626 13.58 0.48 -29.60
C ARG A 626 12.87 1.37 -30.62
N LEU A 627 11.55 1.24 -30.64
CA LEU A 627 10.68 1.96 -31.56
C LEU A 627 9.67 2.78 -30.76
N MET A 628 9.35 3.97 -31.26
CA MET A 628 8.29 4.83 -30.74
C MET A 628 7.11 4.79 -31.70
N PHE A 629 5.89 4.70 -31.17
CA PHE A 629 4.70 4.73 -32.01
C PHE A 629 4.46 6.16 -32.52
N GLY A 630 4.07 6.26 -33.79
CA GLY A 630 3.59 7.51 -34.39
C GLY A 630 2.19 7.87 -33.91
N GLU A 631 1.48 8.67 -34.69
CA GLU A 631 0.08 9.01 -34.41
C GLU A 631 -0.81 7.76 -34.57
N ILE A 632 -1.63 7.47 -33.56
CA ILE A 632 -2.45 6.26 -33.51
C ILE A 632 -3.93 6.65 -33.57
N PRO A 633 -4.64 6.34 -34.67
CA PRO A 633 -6.08 6.50 -34.75
C PRO A 633 -6.83 5.72 -33.66
N LEU A 634 -8.02 6.18 -33.26
CA LEU A 634 -8.77 5.64 -32.12
C LEU A 634 -9.01 4.12 -32.21
N ASN A 635 -9.33 3.60 -33.40
CA ASN A 635 -9.54 2.17 -33.63
C ASN A 635 -8.26 1.35 -33.37
N LYS A 636 -7.11 1.79 -33.90
CA LYS A 636 -5.81 1.15 -33.65
C LYS A 636 -5.40 1.29 -32.19
N ARG A 637 -5.71 2.42 -31.54
CA ARG A 637 -5.44 2.63 -30.11
C ARG A 637 -6.23 1.65 -29.24
N ARG A 638 -7.49 1.37 -29.58
CA ARG A 638 -8.32 0.37 -28.89
C ARG A 638 -7.68 -1.02 -28.93
N GLU A 639 -7.17 -1.44 -30.08
CA GLU A 639 -6.47 -2.73 -30.21
C GLU A 639 -5.14 -2.73 -29.45
N LEU A 640 -4.40 -1.62 -29.44
CA LEU A 640 -3.19 -1.50 -28.62
C LEU A 640 -3.49 -1.63 -27.12
N VAL A 641 -4.55 -0.97 -26.62
CA VAL A 641 -5.00 -1.12 -25.22
C VAL A 641 -5.37 -2.57 -24.92
N ARG A 642 -6.05 -3.26 -25.86
CA ARG A 642 -6.38 -4.68 -25.72
C ARG A 642 -5.14 -5.56 -25.55
N ILE A 643 -4.08 -5.28 -26.31
CA ILE A 643 -2.83 -6.06 -26.29
C ILE A 643 -2.00 -5.73 -25.05
N VAL A 644 -1.92 -4.46 -24.65
CA VAL A 644 -0.99 -4.03 -23.60
C VAL A 644 -1.62 -4.10 -22.21
N LEU A 645 -2.85 -3.59 -22.06
CA LEU A 645 -3.45 -3.28 -20.76
C LEU A 645 -4.66 -4.16 -20.39
N ALA A 646 -5.44 -4.62 -21.38
CA ALA A 646 -6.71 -5.31 -21.11
C ALA A 646 -6.64 -6.85 -21.23
N ARG A 647 -5.45 -7.45 -21.38
CA ARG A 647 -5.31 -8.91 -21.40
C ARG A 647 -5.78 -9.52 -20.08
N ALA A 648 -6.34 -10.73 -20.12
CA ALA A 648 -6.84 -11.40 -18.91
C ALA A 648 -5.73 -11.70 -17.89
N ASP A 649 -4.50 -11.87 -18.37
CA ASP A 649 -3.29 -12.15 -17.61
C ASP A 649 -2.41 -10.92 -17.36
N ALA A 650 -2.83 -9.72 -17.80
CA ALA A 650 -1.98 -8.52 -17.85
C ALA A 650 -1.29 -8.18 -16.53
N TRP A 651 -1.98 -8.41 -15.41
CA TRP A 651 -1.55 -7.98 -14.08
C TRP A 651 -1.26 -9.15 -13.14
N ILE A 652 -1.26 -10.38 -13.64
CA ILE A 652 -0.93 -11.55 -12.83
C ILE A 652 0.58 -11.58 -12.66
N THR A 653 1.03 -11.32 -11.43
CA THR A 653 2.45 -11.37 -11.07
C THR A 653 2.79 -12.63 -10.31
N GLU A 654 4.05 -13.05 -10.41
CA GLU A 654 4.56 -14.10 -9.53
C GLU A 654 4.55 -13.63 -8.07
N PRO A 655 4.23 -14.50 -7.11
CA PRO A 655 4.34 -14.15 -5.70
C PRO A 655 5.78 -13.81 -5.31
N HIS A 656 5.97 -12.73 -4.56
CA HIS A 656 7.27 -12.40 -3.98
C HIS A 656 7.82 -13.55 -3.11
N PRO A 657 9.16 -13.68 -3.02
CA PRO A 657 9.77 -14.66 -2.16
C PRO A 657 9.41 -14.41 -0.69
N GLN A 658 9.53 -15.46 0.13
CA GLN A 658 9.29 -15.33 1.56
C GLN A 658 10.35 -14.42 2.20
N ASP A 659 9.90 -13.45 3.00
CA ASP A 659 10.74 -12.56 3.81
C ASP A 659 11.79 -13.31 4.62
N ARG A 660 12.95 -12.67 4.75
CA ARG A 660 14.07 -13.09 5.59
C ARG A 660 14.47 -11.90 6.46
N PRO A 661 14.06 -11.85 7.74
CA PRO A 661 14.17 -10.62 8.54
C PRO A 661 15.56 -9.98 8.59
N LEU A 662 16.61 -10.79 8.72
CA LEU A 662 17.99 -10.29 8.75
C LEU A 662 18.45 -9.70 7.41
N HIS A 663 18.01 -10.30 6.29
CA HIS A 663 18.29 -9.78 4.96
C HIS A 663 17.54 -8.46 4.73
N SER A 664 16.29 -8.40 5.16
CA SER A 664 15.47 -7.18 5.09
C SER A 664 16.08 -6.05 5.92
N LEU A 665 16.57 -6.33 7.13
CA LEU A 665 17.31 -5.35 7.93
C LEU A 665 18.59 -4.86 7.21
N ALA A 666 19.39 -5.79 6.65
CA ALA A 666 20.58 -5.43 5.89
C ALA A 666 20.26 -4.55 4.67
N SER A 667 19.13 -4.79 3.99
CA SER A 667 18.69 -3.98 2.86
C SER A 667 18.34 -2.53 3.25
N ILE A 668 17.75 -2.32 4.43
CA ILE A 668 17.43 -0.98 4.96
C ILE A 668 18.71 -0.25 5.37
N ILE A 669 19.62 -0.95 6.07
CA ILE A 669 20.93 -0.40 6.43
C ILE A 669 21.68 0.06 5.17
N ARG A 670 21.65 -0.75 4.10
CA ARG A 670 22.23 -0.37 2.81
C ARG A 670 21.58 0.91 2.24
N CYS A 671 20.26 1.03 2.27
CA CYS A 671 19.56 2.24 1.81
C CYS A 671 19.94 3.50 2.61
N ALA A 672 20.15 3.35 3.93
CA ALA A 672 20.60 4.44 4.79
C ALA A 672 22.03 4.88 4.45
N PHE A 673 22.95 3.94 4.19
CA PHE A 673 24.32 4.27 3.80
C PHE A 673 24.42 4.89 2.40
N GLU A 674 23.62 4.41 1.45
CA GLU A 674 23.65 4.90 0.07
C GLU A 674 23.29 6.40 -0.07
N LEU A 675 22.58 6.97 0.91
CA LEU A 675 22.34 8.41 1.02
C LEU A 675 23.63 9.22 0.92
N PHE A 676 24.71 8.73 1.53
CA PHE A 676 26.01 9.41 1.58
C PHE A 676 26.92 9.06 0.40
N TYR A 677 26.83 7.82 -0.12
CA TYR A 677 27.73 7.32 -1.17
C TYR A 677 27.31 7.68 -2.59
N LEU A 678 26.01 7.69 -2.89
CA LEU A 678 25.53 7.94 -4.24
C LEU A 678 25.83 9.38 -4.74
N PRO A 679 25.75 10.45 -3.92
CA PRO A 679 26.20 11.78 -4.33
C PRO A 679 27.70 11.82 -4.69
N LEU A 680 28.53 11.03 -4.02
CA LEU A 680 29.96 10.90 -4.34
C LEU A 680 30.18 10.16 -5.66
N LYS A 681 29.39 9.11 -5.94
CA LYS A 681 29.43 8.36 -7.20
C LYS A 681 28.95 9.20 -8.38
N GLU A 682 27.86 9.95 -8.23
CA GLU A 682 27.35 10.86 -9.26
C GLU A 682 28.30 12.03 -9.51
N ARG A 683 28.90 12.60 -8.47
CA ARG A 683 29.97 13.61 -8.62
C ARG A 683 31.18 13.05 -9.38
N ARG A 684 31.59 11.81 -9.08
CA ARG A 684 32.68 11.13 -9.80
C ARG A 684 32.30 10.81 -11.26
N ALA A 685 31.08 10.36 -11.52
CA ALA A 685 30.57 10.09 -12.87
C ALA A 685 30.50 11.36 -13.71
N ARG A 686 29.89 12.45 -13.20
CA ARG A 686 29.88 13.75 -13.88
C ARG A 686 31.29 14.29 -14.13
N LYS A 687 32.23 14.09 -13.21
CA LYS A 687 33.63 14.49 -13.40
C LYS A 687 34.30 13.66 -14.50
N LYS A 688 33.95 12.37 -14.63
CA LYS A 688 34.41 11.48 -15.71
C LYS A 688 33.82 11.88 -17.06
N ASP A 689 32.53 12.18 -17.11
CA ASP A 689 31.83 12.64 -18.32
C ASP A 689 32.36 14.01 -18.78
N LEU A 690 32.63 14.93 -17.85
CA LEU A 690 33.27 16.22 -18.13
C LEU A 690 34.72 16.07 -18.64
N VAL A 691 35.47 15.08 -18.16
CA VAL A 691 36.81 14.76 -18.67
C VAL A 691 36.74 14.12 -20.06
N LEU A 692 35.75 13.28 -20.34
CA LEU A 692 35.52 12.70 -21.66
C LEU A 692 35.07 13.76 -22.67
N LEU A 693 34.20 14.70 -22.28
CA LEU A 693 33.80 15.86 -23.09
C LEU A 693 34.98 16.81 -23.37
N LYS A 694 35.90 16.99 -22.42
CA LYS A 694 37.13 17.76 -22.67
C LYS A 694 38.09 17.05 -23.61
N LYS A 695 38.27 15.74 -23.46
CA LYS A 695 39.13 14.95 -24.37
C LYS A 695 38.57 14.81 -25.78
N GLY A 696 37.24 14.83 -25.95
CA GLY A 696 36.59 14.81 -27.27
C GLY A 696 36.59 16.16 -28.00
N ASN A 697 36.97 17.26 -27.33
CA ASN A 697 37.16 18.58 -27.95
C ASN A 697 38.63 18.90 -28.24
N GLU A 698 39.56 18.01 -27.85
CA GLU A 698 41.01 18.12 -28.10
C GLU A 698 41.50 17.07 -29.13
N ALA A 699 40.59 16.32 -29.73
CA ALA A 699 40.80 15.40 -30.86
C ALA A 699 39.91 15.83 -32.02
#